data_AF-A0A1F9S0V3-F1
#
_entry.id   AF-A0A1F9S0V3-F1
#
_cell.length_a   1.000
_cell.length_b   1.000
_cell.length_c   1.000
_cell.angle_alpha   90.00
_cell.angle_beta   90.00
_cell.angle_gamma   90.00
#
_symmetry.space_group_name_H-M   'P 1'
#
loop_
_entity.id
_entity.type
_entity.pdbx_description
1 polymer ?
#
loop_
_entity_poly.entity_id
_entity_poly.type
_entity_poly.pdbx_seq_one_letter_code
_entity_poly.pdbx_strand_id
1 'polypeptide(L)'
;MKLRNIALLTVLVLCAARAQAYDFIDFLSPVSTEFAAYGAGVAAGADRIYMTDEKGAALLIFDGDGKLLKTASGGGLLTGPKGLAVGPDGQVYVADTKASRIQVFDGAGGFLRTIGSRGSESGRLSAPRSVAVGPDGRVFVADTGNNRVQVFTAEGVFLFGFGAGGKEAGQFDEPTQIVVDPADNVYVLDSGNERVQKFDPQTKHLRDFTLHGQSFTVDEYGFLYMVDGKRGKVKEIGPDGMVIGGFGTAGKGRGQFNNPQGIAAAPDGTLLIADTGNKQIQRVRLTSKLKTARLKPNLATKLLVSGPTRVVRAAASVVAAGTDSVYAWVPRPGEVEVFDKNGKLVRSFGSGGKDAAAIESVGGLAVSEKNGVFVADSGGDKVLGFSAAGEHRANFGETTGVFASKKKEGRLKSPAGLAVNDRAVYIADTGNVRIDQFSPDGTFVQGFGPLLGPHELQAPVGVAWDEEGFIYVLDRELKKVFKCEPSGGFIKVWGGPGRSVGQFEDPVSIAYDGRSYVYVLDKALKRVSVFTRTGEWVTDFFSGGTDERSLSEPASLAVLGSELVIADPARGRIQYFALHPRLAPPASVSTKTVDGEVLLQWDAFADPWVKQYRVQRSTRPFGPFVDAGKSEKPTFKDPKAESYGTYFYRVAVQAQTGDLGPYSRPVEVFVPGAFNRAPIEISTVTIGNVFSANYKWYLNNALGKLVVVNNVNVAFQNVKVSFRLKDFMDFATEKVVERLEPKGTATVPLMATLNNRILDVSEDTPIQAEVTVTYHEKGEKQEASRALPLKVYSRNAITWEDPKRIANFITPKDPPVLDLTRDILRDAPVGPAGTEYLNENVVVAMRIWSALGAMGVKFLASPNNPFEKVSEDPAFPVDYTQFPRDTLRRKSGECDDLTTLLASMFEGGTVRAVVLDYPGHMALAFDTGSNDPEEIGLPVGKMIKYQDTFWIPLEATMVGSPFEEAADNALRSYKEMAAKGNASITDPREAWKVYEPATLPKPDQETLKADRAEYEKRFNDSAEEYVSARYAALNSQIKTQLAAAAEDSDKMDLHMQAGIVAAQHGKFAEAEKSFGLILQSQPADPGALNNLGNVSFLQGKYEDAFKNYLQASIQDSEDPSVWMNLVRSSLKLGKKDEAATFAKKAVALDKSQEAAVEALMKE
;
A
#
# COMPACT_ATOMS: atom_id res chain seq x y z
N MET A 1 43.19 12.63 19.86
CA MET A 1 42.66 13.61 18.90
C MET A 1 42.13 12.93 17.61
N LYS A 2 41.32 11.85 17.69
CA LYS A 2 40.81 11.13 16.50
C LYS A 2 39.36 10.58 16.62
N LEU A 3 38.59 11.02 17.64
CA LEU A 3 37.19 10.60 17.86
C LEU A 3 36.15 11.71 17.64
N ARG A 4 36.59 12.98 17.47
CA ARG A 4 35.66 14.12 17.28
C ARG A 4 35.18 14.32 15.84
N ASN A 5 35.95 13.89 14.84
CA ASN A 5 35.63 14.15 13.42
C ASN A 5 34.66 13.12 12.81
N ILE A 6 34.52 11.93 13.40
CA ILE A 6 33.54 10.93 12.93
C ILE A 6 32.13 11.38 13.32
N ALA A 7 31.93 11.87 14.56
CA ALA A 7 30.66 12.46 14.98
C ALA A 7 30.28 13.71 14.15
N LEU A 8 31.26 14.49 13.69
CA LEU A 8 31.00 15.65 12.85
C LEU A 8 30.43 15.26 11.47
N LEU A 9 30.91 14.16 10.88
CA LEU A 9 30.41 13.68 9.59
C LEU A 9 29.01 13.07 9.70
N THR A 10 28.72 12.30 10.75
CA THR A 10 27.37 11.72 10.96
C THR A 10 26.32 12.79 11.27
N VAL A 11 26.71 13.91 11.89
CA VAL A 11 25.80 15.04 12.15
C VAL A 11 25.61 15.93 10.91
N LEU A 12 26.64 16.18 10.09
CA LEU A 12 26.45 16.90 8.82
C LEU A 12 25.58 16.11 7.83
N VAL A 13 25.72 14.77 7.77
CA VAL A 13 24.87 13.91 6.90
C VAL A 13 23.41 13.80 7.41
N LEU A 14 23.14 14.19 8.66
CA LEU A 14 21.77 14.33 9.18
C LEU A 14 21.17 15.74 9.01
N CYS A 15 21.99 16.73 8.62
CA CYS A 15 21.57 18.13 8.43
C CYS A 15 21.71 18.63 6.98
N ALA A 16 22.10 17.76 6.04
CA ALA A 16 21.97 17.99 4.60
C ALA A 16 20.93 17.01 4.03
N ALA A 17 19.98 17.55 3.25
CA ALA A 17 18.86 16.85 2.61
C ALA A 17 17.78 16.22 3.53
N ARG A 18 16.75 17.03 3.84
CA ARG A 18 15.34 16.54 3.88
C ARG A 18 14.39 17.36 3.00
N ALA A 19 14.93 17.97 1.95
CA ALA A 19 14.15 18.59 0.88
C ALA A 19 13.64 17.53 -0.10
N GLN A 20 12.65 16.72 0.33
CA GLN A 20 11.57 16.08 -0.45
C GLN A 20 11.01 14.86 0.30
N ALA A 21 9.77 14.98 0.78
CA ALA A 21 8.95 13.85 1.26
C ALA A 21 8.37 12.98 0.10
N TYR A 22 8.46 13.53 -1.11
CA TYR A 22 7.83 13.06 -2.33
C TYR A 22 8.89 12.77 -3.36
N ASP A 23 8.86 11.58 -3.96
CA ASP A 23 9.60 11.33 -5.20
C ASP A 23 8.93 12.04 -6.38
N PHE A 24 7.60 12.13 -6.33
CA PHE A 24 6.80 12.83 -7.32
C PHE A 24 5.42 13.21 -6.76
N ILE A 25 4.93 14.40 -7.16
CA ILE A 25 3.55 14.83 -6.95
C ILE A 25 2.96 15.11 -8.34
N ASP A 26 1.97 14.31 -8.75
CA ASP A 26 1.25 14.54 -10.00
C ASP A 26 -0.13 15.15 -9.72
N PHE A 27 -0.28 16.43 -10.04
CA PHE A 27 -1.57 17.11 -10.06
C PHE A 27 -2.30 16.76 -11.37
N LEU A 28 -3.06 15.66 -11.38
CA LEU A 28 -3.84 15.24 -12.54
C LEU A 28 -4.89 16.30 -12.93
N SER A 29 -5.40 16.23 -14.16
CA SER A 29 -6.45 17.14 -14.66
C SER A 29 -7.63 17.22 -13.67
N PRO A 30 -8.02 18.42 -13.22
CA PRO A 30 -9.09 18.57 -12.26
C PRO A 30 -10.46 18.28 -12.89
N VAL A 31 -11.40 17.82 -12.07
CA VAL A 31 -12.80 17.68 -12.46
C VAL A 31 -13.49 19.01 -12.26
N SER A 32 -13.94 19.65 -13.35
CA SER A 32 -14.72 20.90 -13.25
C SER A 32 -16.10 20.63 -12.63
N THR A 33 -16.47 21.42 -11.64
CA THR A 33 -17.80 21.38 -11.03
C THR A 33 -18.42 22.77 -11.20
N GLU A 34 -19.19 23.01 -12.25
CA GLU A 34 -19.57 24.38 -12.69
C GLU A 34 -20.33 25.26 -11.65
N PHE A 35 -20.69 24.69 -10.49
CA PHE A 35 -21.51 25.28 -9.44
C PHE A 35 -20.72 25.55 -8.15
N ALA A 36 -21.19 26.52 -7.35
CA ALA A 36 -20.53 26.97 -6.13
C ALA A 36 -20.83 26.05 -4.93
N ALA A 37 -20.15 24.91 -4.87
CA ALA A 37 -20.25 23.97 -3.76
C ALA A 37 -19.81 24.62 -2.43
N TYR A 38 -20.59 24.43 -1.36
CA TYR A 38 -20.20 24.75 0.01
C TYR A 38 -20.36 23.48 0.84
N GLY A 39 -19.42 23.18 1.75
CA GLY A 39 -19.52 22.02 2.65
C GLY A 39 -19.40 20.65 1.96
N ALA A 40 -18.80 20.58 0.77
CA ALA A 40 -18.77 19.38 -0.06
C ALA A 40 -17.87 18.29 0.50
N GLY A 41 -18.47 17.13 0.80
CA GLY A 41 -17.77 15.86 0.83
C GLY A 41 -17.49 15.37 -0.60
N VAL A 42 -16.44 14.58 -0.74
CA VAL A 42 -16.09 13.86 -1.97
C VAL A 42 -15.84 12.39 -1.65
N ALA A 43 -16.20 11.48 -2.56
CA ALA A 43 -15.91 10.05 -2.46
C ALA A 43 -15.73 9.45 -3.86
N ALA A 44 -15.09 8.29 -3.95
CA ALA A 44 -14.90 7.56 -5.20
C ALA A 44 -15.49 6.14 -5.12
N GLY A 45 -16.13 5.71 -6.20
CA GLY A 45 -16.39 4.30 -6.47
C GLY A 45 -15.27 3.70 -7.34
N ALA A 46 -15.55 2.56 -7.98
CA ALA A 46 -14.59 1.92 -8.89
C ALA A 46 -14.45 2.66 -10.24
N ASP A 47 -15.54 3.27 -10.73
CA ASP A 47 -15.66 3.90 -12.07
C ASP A 47 -16.17 5.35 -12.01
N ARG A 48 -16.46 5.88 -10.81
CA ARG A 48 -17.23 7.12 -10.60
C ARG A 48 -16.70 7.96 -9.45
N ILE A 49 -16.90 9.27 -9.55
CA ILE A 49 -16.64 10.24 -8.48
C ILE A 49 -17.99 10.80 -8.01
N TYR A 50 -18.15 10.92 -6.70
CA TYR A 50 -19.35 11.41 -6.04
C TYR A 50 -19.02 12.65 -5.20
N MET A 51 -19.88 13.66 -5.24
CA MET A 51 -19.70 14.89 -4.49
C MET A 51 -21.05 15.41 -3.98
N THR A 52 -21.08 15.95 -2.75
CA THR A 52 -22.28 16.58 -2.20
C THR A 52 -22.29 18.08 -2.45
N ASP A 53 -23.48 18.63 -2.67
CA ASP A 53 -23.73 20.07 -2.68
C ASP A 53 -24.72 20.43 -1.57
N GLU A 54 -24.21 21.06 -0.50
CA GLU A 54 -25.04 21.47 0.65
C GLU A 54 -26.05 22.58 0.28
N LYS A 55 -25.75 23.40 -0.75
CA LYS A 55 -26.60 24.52 -1.18
C LYS A 55 -27.65 24.09 -2.19
N GLY A 56 -27.25 23.33 -3.20
CA GLY A 56 -28.16 22.71 -4.17
C GLY A 56 -28.96 21.52 -3.61
N ALA A 57 -28.64 21.07 -2.39
CA ALA A 57 -29.25 19.92 -1.72
C ALA A 57 -29.23 18.66 -2.61
N ALA A 58 -28.04 18.34 -3.14
CA ALA A 58 -27.89 17.34 -4.19
C ALA A 58 -26.66 16.43 -3.99
N LEU A 59 -26.72 15.25 -4.60
CA LEU A 59 -25.58 14.37 -4.86
C LEU A 59 -25.21 14.48 -6.34
N LEU A 60 -23.99 14.91 -6.64
CA LEU A 60 -23.40 14.98 -7.98
C LEU A 60 -22.63 13.67 -8.25
N ILE A 61 -22.78 13.15 -9.47
CA ILE A 61 -22.17 11.88 -9.91
C ILE A 61 -21.44 12.13 -11.22
N PHE A 62 -20.14 11.85 -11.24
CA PHE A 62 -19.26 11.97 -12.39
C PHE A 62 -18.70 10.59 -12.77
N ASP A 63 -18.29 10.41 -14.03
CA ASP A 63 -17.44 9.27 -14.40
C ASP A 63 -15.97 9.49 -13.97
N GLY A 64 -15.13 8.48 -14.17
CA GLY A 64 -13.70 8.52 -13.84
C GLY A 64 -12.87 9.56 -14.60
N ASP A 65 -13.39 10.10 -15.70
CA ASP A 65 -12.79 11.19 -16.49
C ASP A 65 -13.26 12.57 -16.03
N GLY A 66 -14.27 12.64 -15.15
CA GLY A 66 -14.78 13.88 -14.56
C GLY A 66 -15.96 14.50 -15.30
N LYS A 67 -16.61 13.79 -16.22
CA LYS A 67 -17.84 14.26 -16.86
C LYS A 67 -19.02 14.00 -15.93
N LEU A 68 -19.84 15.03 -15.70
CA LEU A 68 -21.07 14.91 -14.91
C LEU A 68 -22.05 13.96 -15.61
N LEU A 69 -22.39 12.86 -14.94
CA LEU A 69 -23.38 11.87 -15.39
C LEU A 69 -24.79 12.19 -14.89
N LYS A 70 -24.91 12.63 -13.63
CA LYS A 70 -26.21 12.86 -12.98
C LYS A 70 -26.12 13.78 -11.77
N THR A 71 -27.17 14.57 -11.57
CA THR A 71 -27.47 15.26 -10.30
C THR A 71 -28.69 14.60 -9.65
N ALA A 72 -28.50 13.97 -8.50
CA ALA A 72 -29.58 13.38 -7.71
C ALA A 72 -30.06 14.37 -6.64
N SER A 73 -31.09 15.15 -6.99
CA SER A 73 -31.72 16.20 -6.17
C SER A 73 -33.22 15.98 -5.92
N GLY A 74 -33.75 14.79 -6.28
CA GLY A 74 -35.19 14.54 -6.43
C GLY A 74 -36.04 14.93 -5.21
N GLY A 75 -37.00 15.84 -5.42
CA GLY A 75 -38.18 16.01 -4.56
C GLY A 75 -37.95 16.38 -3.08
N GLY A 76 -36.78 16.88 -2.69
CA GLY A 76 -36.47 17.17 -1.27
C GLY A 76 -35.94 15.97 -0.47
N LEU A 77 -35.42 14.95 -1.16
CA LEU A 77 -34.73 13.81 -0.53
C LEU A 77 -33.48 14.21 0.26
N LEU A 78 -32.86 15.34 -0.04
CA LEU A 78 -31.73 15.92 0.69
C LEU A 78 -32.10 17.34 1.14
N THR A 79 -31.54 17.80 2.27
CA THR A 79 -31.81 19.14 2.83
C THR A 79 -30.52 19.87 3.22
N GLY A 80 -29.48 19.13 3.60
CA GLY A 80 -28.13 19.68 3.83
C GLY A 80 -27.10 18.57 3.83
N PRO A 81 -26.80 17.95 2.67
CA PRO A 81 -25.82 16.87 2.57
C PRO A 81 -24.40 17.39 2.85
N LYS A 82 -23.62 16.64 3.63
CA LYS A 82 -22.21 16.94 3.94
C LYS A 82 -21.29 15.78 3.56
N GLY A 83 -20.83 14.98 4.52
CA GLY A 83 -20.02 13.80 4.23
C GLY A 83 -20.81 12.73 3.46
N LEU A 84 -20.09 11.95 2.67
CA LEU A 84 -20.60 10.78 1.98
C LEU A 84 -19.54 9.68 1.94
N ALA A 85 -19.98 8.44 1.71
CA ALA A 85 -19.11 7.29 1.46
C ALA A 85 -19.74 6.33 0.44
N VAL A 86 -18.92 5.53 -0.21
CA VAL A 86 -19.35 4.45 -1.11
C VAL A 86 -19.09 3.11 -0.41
N GLY A 87 -20.11 2.26 -0.34
CA GLY A 87 -20.00 0.91 0.24
C GLY A 87 -19.34 -0.10 -0.72
N PRO A 88 -18.88 -1.25 -0.20
CA PRO A 88 -18.32 -2.33 -1.02
C PRO A 88 -19.33 -2.97 -1.99
N ASP A 89 -20.62 -2.70 -1.81
CA ASP A 89 -21.73 -3.05 -2.68
C ASP A 89 -22.04 -2.00 -3.77
N GLY A 90 -21.27 -0.91 -3.81
CA GLY A 90 -21.48 0.22 -4.73
C GLY A 90 -22.61 1.17 -4.35
N GLN A 91 -23.23 1.02 -3.18
CA GLN A 91 -24.24 1.97 -2.68
C GLN A 91 -23.57 3.23 -2.11
N VAL A 92 -24.21 4.39 -2.29
CA VAL A 92 -23.71 5.69 -1.86
C VAL A 92 -24.50 6.15 -0.64
N TYR A 93 -23.80 6.36 0.47
CA TYR A 93 -24.36 6.78 1.76
C TYR A 93 -24.04 8.26 1.96
N VAL A 94 -25.06 9.09 2.19
CA VAL A 94 -24.94 10.56 2.29
C VAL A 94 -25.46 11.03 3.64
N ALA A 95 -24.64 11.75 4.40
CA ALA A 95 -25.04 12.36 5.65
C ALA A 95 -25.85 13.64 5.38
N ASP A 96 -27.18 13.55 5.49
CA ASP A 96 -28.12 14.66 5.32
C ASP A 96 -28.28 15.42 6.65
N THR A 97 -27.23 16.18 6.99
CA THR A 97 -27.01 16.77 8.32
C THR A 97 -28.23 17.54 8.84
N LYS A 98 -28.82 18.42 8.02
CA LYS A 98 -29.97 19.26 8.43
C LYS A 98 -31.21 18.43 8.73
N ALA A 99 -31.41 17.31 8.02
CA ALA A 99 -32.53 16.39 8.24
C ALA A 99 -32.28 15.34 9.33
N SER A 100 -31.07 15.28 9.91
CA SER A 100 -30.71 14.34 10.98
C SER A 100 -30.87 12.86 10.60
N ARG A 101 -30.41 12.50 9.39
CA ARG A 101 -30.51 11.15 8.80
C ARG A 101 -29.35 10.86 7.84
N ILE A 102 -29.15 9.58 7.50
CA ILE A 102 -28.34 9.18 6.35
C ILE A 102 -29.29 8.77 5.22
N GLN A 103 -29.04 9.22 4.00
CA GLN A 103 -29.76 8.80 2.80
C GLN A 103 -28.88 7.86 1.97
N VAL A 104 -29.45 6.75 1.50
CA VAL A 104 -28.73 5.71 0.76
C VAL A 104 -29.24 5.67 -0.68
N PHE A 105 -28.32 5.68 -1.63
CA PHE A 105 -28.58 5.62 -3.07
C PHE A 105 -27.83 4.44 -3.70
N ASP A 106 -28.28 3.99 -4.88
CA ASP A 106 -27.45 3.16 -5.75
C ASP A 106 -26.32 4.00 -6.41
N GLY A 107 -25.34 3.34 -7.02
CA GLY A 107 -24.23 4.02 -7.73
C GLY A 107 -24.65 4.83 -8.97
N ALA A 108 -25.91 4.75 -9.39
CA ALA A 108 -26.52 5.60 -10.41
C ALA A 108 -27.42 6.70 -9.83
N GLY A 109 -27.39 6.92 -8.51
CA GLY A 109 -28.15 7.96 -7.81
C GLY A 109 -29.66 7.72 -7.79
N GLY A 110 -30.13 6.47 -7.87
CA GLY A 110 -31.48 6.09 -7.48
C GLY A 110 -31.57 5.99 -5.96
N PHE A 111 -32.60 6.60 -5.34
CA PHE A 111 -32.79 6.53 -3.89
C PHE A 111 -33.26 5.14 -3.47
N LEU A 112 -32.66 4.59 -2.41
CA LEU A 112 -32.95 3.25 -1.90
C LEU A 112 -33.65 3.29 -0.53
N ARG A 113 -33.09 4.02 0.45
CA ARG A 113 -33.60 4.03 1.84
C ARG A 113 -32.99 5.15 2.70
N THR A 114 -33.61 5.38 3.85
CA THR A 114 -33.10 6.24 4.94
C THR A 114 -32.57 5.38 6.08
N ILE A 115 -31.49 5.82 6.73
CA ILE A 115 -30.97 5.24 7.99
C ILE A 115 -31.00 6.32 9.08
N GLY A 116 -31.51 5.94 10.25
CA GLY A 116 -31.66 6.82 11.41
C GLY A 116 -32.83 7.82 11.29
N SER A 117 -33.12 8.47 12.42
CA SER A 117 -34.11 9.56 12.53
C SER A 117 -33.68 10.55 13.61
N ARG A 118 -34.25 11.76 13.65
CA ARG A 118 -33.83 12.79 14.62
C ARG A 118 -33.99 12.33 16.09
N GLY A 119 -32.93 12.49 16.88
CA GLY A 119 -32.95 12.33 18.35
C GLY A 119 -31.59 12.00 18.98
N SER A 120 -31.60 11.79 20.29
CA SER A 120 -30.45 11.46 21.15
C SER A 120 -30.35 9.97 21.54
N GLU A 121 -31.44 9.21 21.41
CA GLU A 121 -31.46 7.77 21.72
C GLU A 121 -30.61 6.97 20.74
N SER A 122 -30.23 5.74 21.11
CA SER A 122 -29.57 4.81 20.19
C SER A 122 -30.42 4.59 18.93
N GLY A 123 -29.77 4.47 17.77
CA GLY A 123 -30.42 4.41 16.46
C GLY A 123 -30.95 5.76 15.94
N ARG A 124 -30.95 6.82 16.76
CA ARG A 124 -31.34 8.19 16.37
C ARG A 124 -30.13 9.11 16.26
N LEU A 125 -30.17 10.03 15.30
CA LEU A 125 -29.07 10.90 14.91
C LEU A 125 -29.41 12.37 15.21
N SER A 126 -28.38 13.16 15.48
CA SER A 126 -28.45 14.61 15.67
C SER A 126 -27.35 15.26 14.84
N ALA A 127 -27.74 16.02 13.81
CA ALA A 127 -26.83 16.70 12.89
C ALA A 127 -25.61 15.87 12.43
N PRO A 128 -25.80 14.63 11.90
CA PRO A 128 -24.68 13.78 11.49
C PRO A 128 -23.94 14.45 10.32
N ARG A 129 -22.62 14.66 10.47
CA ARG A 129 -21.82 15.37 9.45
C ARG A 129 -21.09 14.45 8.48
N SER A 130 -20.85 13.21 8.87
CA SER A 130 -20.07 12.25 8.08
C SER A 130 -20.53 10.82 8.30
N VAL A 131 -20.35 10.02 7.26
CA VAL A 131 -20.62 8.58 7.23
C VAL A 131 -19.45 7.89 6.53
N ALA A 132 -19.06 6.73 7.03
CA ALA A 132 -18.08 5.82 6.42
C ALA A 132 -18.68 4.41 6.35
N VAL A 133 -18.22 3.60 5.40
CA VAL A 133 -18.65 2.20 5.27
C VAL A 133 -17.43 1.30 5.39
N GLY A 134 -17.48 0.34 6.32
CA GLY A 134 -16.41 -0.63 6.50
C GLY A 134 -16.34 -1.67 5.37
N PRO A 135 -15.23 -2.42 5.26
CA PRO A 135 -15.09 -3.48 4.25
C PRO A 135 -16.13 -4.61 4.40
N ASP A 136 -16.74 -4.75 5.58
CA ASP A 136 -17.85 -5.66 5.86
C ASP A 136 -19.25 -5.06 5.63
N GLY A 137 -19.35 -3.83 5.11
CA GLY A 137 -20.61 -3.15 4.83
C GLY A 137 -21.31 -2.57 6.06
N ARG A 138 -20.69 -2.58 7.26
CA ARG A 138 -21.19 -1.80 8.40
C ARG A 138 -21.08 -0.30 8.10
N VAL A 139 -22.11 0.45 8.47
CA VAL A 139 -22.24 1.88 8.22
C VAL A 139 -21.94 2.63 9.51
N PHE A 140 -20.83 3.35 9.56
CA PHE A 140 -20.36 4.13 10.69
C PHE A 140 -20.73 5.60 10.51
N VAL A 141 -21.40 6.20 11.49
CA VAL A 141 -21.92 7.57 11.41
C VAL A 141 -21.30 8.42 12.52
N ALA A 142 -20.69 9.55 12.13
CA ALA A 142 -20.29 10.60 13.06
C ALA A 142 -21.54 11.39 13.47
N ASP A 143 -22.09 11.06 14.64
CA ASP A 143 -23.33 11.61 15.18
C ASP A 143 -23.04 12.90 15.94
N THR A 144 -22.60 13.93 15.20
CA THR A 144 -21.93 15.13 15.71
C THR A 144 -22.70 15.81 16.83
N GLY A 145 -24.02 16.03 16.67
CA GLY A 145 -24.85 16.71 17.68
C GLY A 145 -25.11 15.90 18.95
N ASN A 146 -24.68 14.64 19.01
CA ASN A 146 -24.75 13.77 20.19
C ASN A 146 -23.35 13.36 20.70
N ASN A 147 -22.26 13.91 20.14
CA ASN A 147 -20.86 13.63 20.52
C ASN A 147 -20.50 12.13 20.62
N ARG A 148 -20.91 11.34 19.62
CA ARG A 148 -20.68 9.88 19.56
C ARG A 148 -20.52 9.36 18.13
N VAL A 149 -20.12 8.10 18.01
CA VAL A 149 -20.22 7.32 16.76
C VAL A 149 -21.32 6.27 16.91
N GLN A 150 -22.12 6.08 15.86
CA GLN A 150 -23.12 5.01 15.78
C GLN A 150 -22.90 4.12 14.56
N VAL A 151 -23.16 2.83 14.71
CA VAL A 151 -22.90 1.80 13.69
C VAL A 151 -24.20 1.07 13.35
N PHE A 152 -24.45 0.92 12.06
CA PHE A 152 -25.66 0.30 11.50
C PHE A 152 -25.29 -0.79 10.48
N THR A 153 -26.25 -1.66 10.16
CA THR A 153 -26.17 -2.52 8.96
C THR A 153 -26.48 -1.72 7.70
N ALA A 154 -26.21 -2.30 6.53
CA ALA A 154 -26.53 -1.69 5.24
C ALA A 154 -28.05 -1.38 5.11
N GLU A 155 -28.92 -2.19 5.71
CA GLU A 155 -30.39 -2.01 5.74
C GLU A 155 -30.84 -0.92 6.73
N GLY A 156 -29.94 -0.46 7.60
CA GLY A 156 -30.21 0.55 8.62
C GLY A 156 -30.67 0.00 9.97
N VAL A 157 -30.46 -1.28 10.27
CA VAL A 157 -30.64 -1.79 11.65
C VAL A 157 -29.49 -1.26 12.50
N PHE A 158 -29.80 -0.65 13.65
CA PHE A 158 -28.77 -0.22 14.60
C PHE A 158 -28.03 -1.44 15.17
N LEU A 159 -26.70 -1.38 15.20
CA LEU A 159 -25.86 -2.37 15.84
C LEU A 159 -25.46 -1.88 17.23
N PHE A 160 -24.49 -0.97 17.29
CA PHE A 160 -23.93 -0.42 18.51
C PHE A 160 -23.48 1.04 18.31
N GLY A 161 -23.12 1.71 19.40
CA GLY A 161 -22.49 3.03 19.37
C GLY A 161 -21.38 3.13 20.41
N PHE A 162 -20.43 4.04 20.19
CA PHE A 162 -19.30 4.25 21.09
C PHE A 162 -18.89 5.72 21.16
N GLY A 163 -18.18 6.05 22.24
CA GLY A 163 -17.83 7.42 22.62
C GLY A 163 -18.97 8.19 23.30
N ALA A 164 -18.59 9.27 23.95
CA ALA A 164 -19.47 10.18 24.69
C ALA A 164 -18.87 11.59 24.72
N GLY A 165 -19.68 12.60 25.07
CA GLY A 165 -19.23 13.98 25.20
C GLY A 165 -18.09 14.14 26.22
N GLY A 166 -16.97 14.75 25.80
CA GLY A 166 -15.83 15.06 26.69
C GLY A 166 -14.49 15.19 25.98
N LYS A 167 -13.40 15.09 26.74
CA LYS A 167 -12.01 15.36 26.29
C LYS A 167 -11.04 14.20 26.47
N GLU A 168 -11.41 13.19 27.25
CA GLU A 168 -10.55 12.03 27.50
C GLU A 168 -10.41 11.15 26.24
N ALA A 169 -9.49 10.18 26.29
CA ALA A 169 -9.35 9.18 25.23
C ALA A 169 -10.68 8.41 25.03
N GLY A 170 -11.18 8.39 23.79
CA GLY A 170 -12.48 7.79 23.47
C GLY A 170 -13.70 8.66 23.77
N GLN A 171 -13.53 9.89 24.26
CA GLN A 171 -14.58 10.91 24.32
C GLN A 171 -14.46 11.88 23.15
N PHE A 172 -15.56 12.53 22.76
CA PHE A 172 -15.60 13.45 21.61
C PHE A 172 -16.25 14.79 21.97
N ASP A 173 -15.88 15.82 21.22
CA ASP A 173 -16.53 17.13 21.16
C ASP A 173 -16.62 17.55 19.69
N GLU A 174 -17.84 17.65 19.15
CA GLU A 174 -18.13 17.78 17.73
C GLU A 174 -17.34 16.80 16.82
N PRO A 175 -17.62 15.48 16.83
CA PRO A 175 -17.02 14.56 15.87
C PRO A 175 -17.57 14.85 14.46
N THR A 176 -16.77 15.45 13.58
CA THR A 176 -17.25 16.00 12.29
C THR A 176 -16.93 15.14 11.06
N GLN A 177 -15.91 14.29 11.10
CA GLN A 177 -15.54 13.38 10.01
C GLN A 177 -15.17 11.99 10.53
N ILE A 178 -15.52 10.94 9.80
CA ILE A 178 -15.17 9.55 10.11
C ILE A 178 -14.62 8.84 8.86
N VAL A 179 -13.61 7.99 9.06
CA VAL A 179 -12.98 7.16 8.01
C VAL A 179 -12.71 5.77 8.60
N VAL A 180 -12.84 4.71 7.80
CA VAL A 180 -12.52 3.33 8.20
C VAL A 180 -11.45 2.78 7.27
N ASP A 181 -10.38 2.21 7.83
CA ASP A 181 -9.27 1.62 7.06
C ASP A 181 -9.55 0.15 6.67
N PRO A 182 -8.79 -0.46 5.73
CA PRO A 182 -9.00 -1.86 5.34
C PRO A 182 -8.82 -2.88 6.49
N ALA A 183 -8.09 -2.49 7.54
CA ALA A 183 -7.91 -3.26 8.76
C ALA A 183 -9.07 -3.07 9.77
N ASP A 184 -10.17 -2.41 9.35
CA ASP A 184 -11.39 -2.18 10.12
C ASP A 184 -11.17 -1.28 11.35
N ASN A 185 -10.10 -0.50 11.36
CA ASN A 185 -9.90 0.56 12.36
C ASN A 185 -10.69 1.81 11.98
N VAL A 186 -11.23 2.49 12.97
CA VAL A 186 -12.04 3.71 12.79
C VAL A 186 -11.22 4.94 13.17
N TYR A 187 -11.20 5.95 12.32
CA TYR A 187 -10.60 7.24 12.57
C TYR A 187 -11.69 8.31 12.67
N VAL A 188 -11.69 9.11 13.74
CA VAL A 188 -12.70 10.13 14.03
C VAL A 188 -12.02 11.49 14.19
N LEU A 189 -12.41 12.46 13.36
CA LEU A 189 -12.04 13.87 13.53
C LEU A 189 -12.90 14.50 14.62
N ASP A 190 -12.26 14.79 15.75
CA ASP A 190 -12.82 15.28 17.00
C ASP A 190 -12.53 16.79 17.09
N SER A 191 -13.37 17.58 16.41
CA SER A 191 -13.02 18.96 16.02
C SER A 191 -12.97 19.93 17.20
N GLY A 192 -13.85 19.79 18.19
CA GLY A 192 -13.83 20.62 19.40
C GLY A 192 -12.62 20.38 20.30
N ASN A 193 -12.01 19.19 20.19
CA ASN A 193 -10.78 18.81 20.89
C ASN A 193 -9.51 18.93 20.02
N GLU A 194 -9.60 19.50 18.82
CA GLU A 194 -8.47 19.74 17.89
C GLU A 194 -7.60 18.49 17.61
N ARG A 195 -8.21 17.31 17.47
CA ARG A 195 -7.50 16.04 17.23
C ARG A 195 -8.22 15.09 16.26
N VAL A 196 -7.49 14.08 15.77
CA VAL A 196 -8.08 12.86 15.18
C VAL A 196 -7.77 11.68 16.10
N GLN A 197 -8.78 10.88 16.44
CA GLN A 197 -8.63 9.67 17.27
C GLN A 197 -8.75 8.40 16.41
N LYS A 198 -7.88 7.41 16.65
CA LYS A 198 -7.95 6.07 16.04
C LYS A 198 -8.46 5.03 17.05
N PHE A 199 -9.36 4.16 16.59
CA PHE A 199 -9.96 3.05 17.34
C PHE A 199 -9.75 1.72 16.62
N ASP A 200 -9.67 0.62 17.36
CA ASP A 200 -9.62 -0.73 16.82
C ASP A 200 -11.02 -1.27 16.42
N PRO A 201 -11.11 -2.45 15.77
CA PRO A 201 -12.38 -3.09 15.40
C PRO A 201 -13.32 -3.41 16.57
N GLN A 202 -12.81 -3.38 17.81
CA GLN A 202 -13.54 -3.59 19.07
C GLN A 202 -13.92 -2.26 19.74
N THR A 203 -13.80 -1.13 19.03
CA THR A 203 -14.09 0.25 19.49
C THR A 203 -13.16 0.78 20.58
N LYS A 204 -12.05 0.09 20.87
CA LYS A 204 -11.07 0.55 21.85
C LYS A 204 -10.20 1.64 21.24
N HIS A 205 -10.00 2.73 21.97
CA HIS A 205 -9.06 3.79 21.60
C HIS A 205 -7.63 3.26 21.48
N LEU A 206 -6.92 3.68 20.43
CA LEU A 206 -5.53 3.34 20.16
C LEU A 206 -4.59 4.55 20.21
N ARG A 207 -4.98 5.69 19.61
CA ARG A 207 -4.06 6.82 19.40
C ARG A 207 -4.76 8.13 19.05
N ASP A 208 -4.16 9.24 19.47
CA ASP A 208 -4.47 10.61 19.02
C ASP A 208 -3.44 11.13 18.01
N PHE A 209 -3.91 11.93 17.06
CA PHE A 209 -3.12 12.67 16.07
C PHE A 209 -3.43 14.16 16.18
N THR A 210 -2.40 15.01 16.18
CA THR A 210 -2.54 16.47 16.18
C THR A 210 -3.29 16.95 14.94
N LEU A 211 -4.30 17.81 15.11
CA LEU A 211 -5.02 18.36 13.98
C LEU A 211 -4.20 19.40 13.21
N HIS A 212 -4.22 19.29 11.88
CA HIS A 212 -3.51 20.18 10.97
C HIS A 212 -4.39 20.73 9.84
N GLY A 213 -5.70 20.55 9.92
CA GLY A 213 -6.65 20.92 8.88
C GLY A 213 -8.11 20.75 9.32
N GLN A 214 -9.04 20.90 8.38
CA GLN A 214 -10.49 20.81 8.63
C GLN A 214 -11.16 19.54 8.08
N SER A 215 -10.43 18.76 7.27
CA SER A 215 -10.86 17.47 6.74
C SER A 215 -9.64 16.57 6.52
N PHE A 216 -9.83 15.26 6.60
CA PHE A 216 -8.77 14.27 6.41
C PHE A 216 -9.23 13.03 5.65
N THR A 217 -8.29 12.27 5.12
CA THR A 217 -8.52 10.89 4.64
C THR A 217 -7.34 10.00 5.03
N VAL A 218 -7.52 8.68 4.93
CA VAL A 218 -6.50 7.66 5.23
C VAL A 218 -6.33 6.78 4.00
N ASP A 219 -5.09 6.50 3.62
CA ASP A 219 -4.81 5.58 2.51
C ASP A 219 -4.67 4.11 2.95
N GLU A 220 -4.48 3.21 1.98
CA GLU A 220 -4.31 1.78 2.22
C GLU A 220 -3.01 1.40 2.95
N TYR A 221 -2.08 2.34 3.18
CA TYR A 221 -0.85 2.17 3.96
C TYR A 221 -1.00 2.74 5.39
N GLY A 222 -2.12 3.41 5.68
CA GLY A 222 -2.40 4.05 6.97
C GLY A 222 -1.88 5.47 7.11
N PHE A 223 -1.47 6.12 6.01
CA PHE A 223 -1.00 7.51 6.01
C PHE A 223 -2.22 8.45 5.98
N LEU A 224 -2.16 9.52 6.77
CA LEU A 224 -3.22 10.52 6.86
C LEU A 224 -2.89 11.72 5.97
N TYR A 225 -3.88 12.21 5.23
CA TYR A 225 -3.80 13.46 4.46
C TYR A 225 -4.79 14.46 5.03
N MET A 226 -4.30 15.57 5.58
CA MET A 226 -5.11 16.63 6.22
C MET A 226 -5.09 17.92 5.41
N VAL A 227 -6.26 18.51 5.17
CA VAL A 227 -6.44 19.74 4.38
C VAL A 227 -6.53 20.98 5.27
N ASP A 228 -5.51 21.83 5.24
CA ASP A 228 -5.52 23.21 5.75
C ASP A 228 -6.03 24.14 4.63
N GLY A 229 -7.35 24.29 4.54
CA GLY A 229 -7.95 25.13 3.49
C GLY A 229 -7.89 26.62 3.76
N LYS A 230 -7.41 27.07 4.93
CA LYS A 230 -7.08 28.49 5.17
C LYS A 230 -5.76 28.86 4.49
N ARG A 231 -4.78 27.95 4.48
CA ARG A 231 -3.47 28.16 3.85
C ARG A 231 -3.35 27.59 2.44
N GLY A 232 -4.37 26.86 1.96
CA GLY A 232 -4.31 26.13 0.70
C GLY A 232 -3.24 25.03 0.73
N LYS A 233 -3.12 24.29 1.84
CA LYS A 233 -2.12 23.24 2.02
C LYS A 233 -2.74 21.90 2.37
N VAL A 234 -2.10 20.82 1.93
CA VAL A 234 -2.36 19.46 2.41
C VAL A 234 -1.11 18.99 3.14
N LYS A 235 -1.26 18.48 4.37
CA LYS A 235 -0.17 17.81 5.10
C LYS A 235 -0.33 16.30 5.03
N GLU A 236 0.80 15.62 4.90
CA GLU A 236 0.90 14.16 5.01
C GLU A 236 1.51 13.77 6.35
N ILE A 237 0.87 12.82 7.02
CA ILE A 237 1.19 12.38 8.37
C ILE A 237 1.31 10.85 8.35
N GLY A 238 2.40 10.33 8.89
CA GLY A 238 2.66 8.89 8.95
C GLY A 238 1.71 8.13 9.87
N PRO A 239 1.62 6.80 9.76
CA PRO A 239 0.91 5.95 10.71
C PRO A 239 1.40 6.08 12.17
N ASP A 240 2.62 6.60 12.35
CA ASP A 240 3.26 6.91 13.63
C ASP A 240 2.89 8.31 14.19
N GLY A 241 2.13 9.11 13.43
CA GLY A 241 1.71 10.45 13.80
C GLY A 241 2.71 11.57 13.49
N MET A 242 3.86 11.28 12.85
CA MET A 242 4.81 12.33 12.44
C MET A 242 4.35 13.03 11.17
N VAL A 243 4.50 14.35 11.09
CA VAL A 243 4.33 15.10 9.84
C VAL A 243 5.52 14.79 8.94
N ILE A 244 5.24 14.22 7.77
CA ILE A 244 6.26 13.77 6.82
C ILE A 244 6.54 14.86 5.77
N GLY A 245 5.48 15.53 5.32
CA GLY A 245 5.57 16.58 4.31
C GLY A 245 4.25 17.30 4.11
N GLY A 246 4.20 18.14 3.08
CA GLY A 246 2.97 18.74 2.61
C GLY A 246 3.16 19.43 1.27
N PHE A 247 2.04 19.70 0.60
CA PHE A 247 1.98 20.32 -0.72
C PHE A 247 0.82 21.33 -0.78
N GLY A 248 0.82 22.15 -1.82
CA GLY A 248 -0.18 23.20 -2.01
C GLY A 248 0.27 24.58 -1.58
N THR A 249 -0.31 25.58 -2.24
CA THR A 249 -0.32 26.99 -1.82
C THR A 249 -1.73 27.57 -2.04
N ALA A 250 -2.02 28.75 -1.48
CA ALA A 250 -3.27 29.44 -1.75
C ALA A 250 -3.28 29.99 -3.18
N GLY A 251 -4.35 29.74 -3.94
CA GLY A 251 -4.48 30.27 -5.32
C GLY A 251 -5.41 29.46 -6.23
N LYS A 252 -5.23 29.61 -7.54
CA LYS A 252 -6.09 29.03 -8.60
C LYS A 252 -5.35 28.18 -9.63
N GLY A 253 -4.03 28.22 -9.66
CA GLY A 253 -3.20 27.43 -10.57
C GLY A 253 -3.13 25.95 -10.21
N ARG A 254 -2.48 25.15 -11.06
CA ARG A 254 -2.26 23.72 -10.83
C ARG A 254 -1.47 23.50 -9.53
N GLY A 255 -2.05 22.77 -8.58
CA GLY A 255 -1.46 22.58 -7.25
C GLY A 255 -1.61 23.75 -6.29
N GLN A 256 -2.38 24.78 -6.65
CA GLN A 256 -2.88 25.79 -5.73
C GLN A 256 -4.32 25.48 -5.35
N PHE A 257 -4.75 25.85 -4.15
CA PHE A 257 -6.09 25.59 -3.64
C PHE A 257 -6.74 26.86 -3.09
N ASN A 258 -8.06 26.95 -3.18
CA ASN A 258 -8.86 28.07 -2.69
C ASN A 258 -10.04 27.53 -1.88
N ASN A 259 -9.95 27.59 -0.55
CA ASN A 259 -10.94 26.99 0.35
C ASN A 259 -11.25 25.50 0.02
N PRO A 260 -10.24 24.60 -0.02
CA PRO A 260 -10.50 23.17 -0.11
C PRO A 260 -11.16 22.66 1.18
N GLN A 261 -12.24 21.88 1.06
CA GLN A 261 -13.08 21.50 2.22
C GLN A 261 -13.23 19.99 2.45
N GLY A 262 -13.14 19.16 1.40
CA GLY A 262 -13.26 17.72 1.51
C GLY A 262 -12.08 17.01 0.86
N ILE A 263 -11.69 15.85 1.40
CA ILE A 263 -10.67 14.98 0.81
C ILE A 263 -11.06 13.51 0.93
N ALA A 264 -10.77 12.71 -0.10
CA ALA A 264 -10.91 11.26 -0.08
C ALA A 264 -9.80 10.58 -0.89
N ALA A 265 -9.38 9.39 -0.45
CA ALA A 265 -8.57 8.48 -1.24
C ALA A 265 -9.47 7.63 -2.14
N ALA A 266 -9.19 7.60 -3.45
CA ALA A 266 -9.83 6.70 -4.39
C ALA A 266 -9.20 5.29 -4.35
N PRO A 267 -9.90 4.24 -4.84
CA PRO A 267 -9.39 2.86 -4.81
C PRO A 267 -8.07 2.62 -5.56
N ASP A 268 -7.68 3.53 -6.47
CA ASP A 268 -6.40 3.50 -7.19
C ASP A 268 -5.25 4.23 -6.45
N GLY A 269 -5.52 4.80 -5.27
CA GLY A 269 -4.60 5.62 -4.49
C GLY A 269 -4.56 7.11 -4.87
N THR A 270 -5.36 7.55 -5.84
CA THR A 270 -5.47 8.98 -6.18
C THR A 270 -6.23 9.73 -5.06
N LEU A 271 -5.68 10.85 -4.59
CA LEU A 271 -6.37 11.77 -3.69
C LEU A 271 -7.30 12.69 -4.48
N LEU A 272 -8.55 12.79 -4.04
CA LEU A 272 -9.56 13.71 -4.53
C LEU A 272 -9.75 14.83 -3.50
N ILE A 273 -9.53 16.08 -3.90
CA ILE A 273 -9.64 17.26 -3.02
C ILE A 273 -10.73 18.17 -3.58
N ALA A 274 -11.81 18.37 -2.83
CA ALA A 274 -12.90 19.27 -3.17
C ALA A 274 -12.47 20.72 -2.93
N ASP A 275 -11.98 21.37 -3.98
CA ASP A 275 -11.42 22.71 -4.01
C ASP A 275 -12.53 23.74 -4.33
N THR A 276 -13.32 24.05 -3.31
CA THR A 276 -14.64 24.67 -3.49
C THR A 276 -14.59 26.12 -4.00
N GLY A 277 -13.57 26.89 -3.66
CA GLY A 277 -13.38 28.25 -4.15
C GLY A 277 -12.95 28.33 -5.61
N ASN A 278 -12.31 27.27 -6.11
CA ASN A 278 -11.96 27.11 -7.53
C ASN A 278 -13.00 26.28 -8.30
N LYS A 279 -14.06 25.80 -7.63
CA LYS A 279 -15.17 25.02 -8.21
C LYS A 279 -14.68 23.76 -8.96
N GLN A 280 -13.78 23.01 -8.35
CA GLN A 280 -13.20 21.81 -8.94
C GLN A 280 -12.94 20.71 -7.91
N ILE A 281 -12.80 19.48 -8.38
CA ILE A 281 -12.16 18.40 -7.63
C ILE A 281 -10.74 18.24 -8.17
N GLN A 282 -9.76 18.73 -7.41
CA GLN A 282 -8.36 18.54 -7.76
C GLN A 282 -7.97 17.08 -7.48
N ARG A 283 -7.37 16.45 -8.49
CA ARG A 283 -6.87 15.07 -8.42
C ARG A 283 -5.36 15.11 -8.20
N VAL A 284 -4.86 14.32 -7.25
CA VAL A 284 -3.42 14.27 -6.91
C VAL A 284 -2.97 12.83 -6.73
N ARG A 285 -1.92 12.42 -7.45
CA ARG A 285 -1.23 11.14 -7.25
C ARG A 285 0.13 11.40 -6.59
N LEU A 286 0.43 10.66 -5.53
CA LEU A 286 1.65 10.82 -4.74
C LEU A 286 2.49 9.54 -4.79
N THR A 287 3.78 9.69 -5.07
CA THR A 287 4.76 8.60 -4.95
C THR A 287 5.76 8.94 -3.85
N SER A 288 5.96 8.02 -2.91
CA SER A 288 6.90 8.17 -1.81
C SER A 288 7.52 6.82 -1.42
N LYS A 289 8.86 6.75 -1.36
CA LYS A 289 9.63 5.59 -0.87
C LYS A 289 9.25 5.11 0.53
N LEU A 290 8.51 5.90 1.31
CA LEU A 290 8.08 5.57 2.68
C LEU A 290 6.90 4.58 2.71
N LYS A 291 6.13 4.45 1.62
CA LYS A 291 4.96 3.56 1.54
C LYS A 291 5.35 2.11 1.22
N THR A 292 5.87 1.41 2.22
CA THR A 292 6.50 0.09 2.03
C THR A 292 5.54 -1.11 2.12
N ALA A 293 4.45 -1.03 2.90
CA ALA A 293 3.51 -2.15 3.07
C ALA A 293 2.07 -1.68 3.33
N ARG A 294 1.11 -2.27 2.60
CA ARG A 294 -0.33 -2.02 2.80
C ARG A 294 -0.82 -2.61 4.12
N LEU A 295 -1.83 -1.98 4.72
CA LEU A 295 -2.55 -2.49 5.89
C LEU A 295 -3.13 -3.87 5.59
N LYS A 296 -3.02 -4.79 6.56
CA LYS A 296 -3.58 -6.14 6.43
C LYS A 296 -5.10 -6.05 6.60
N PRO A 297 -5.92 -6.51 5.63
CA PRO A 297 -7.36 -6.46 5.78
C PRO A 297 -7.84 -7.23 7.02
N ASN A 298 -8.89 -6.75 7.69
CA ASN A 298 -9.53 -7.52 8.75
C ASN A 298 -10.34 -8.66 8.13
N LEU A 299 -9.85 -9.89 8.30
CA LEU A 299 -10.47 -11.11 7.78
C LEU A 299 -11.22 -11.89 8.87
N ALA A 300 -11.43 -11.33 10.06
CA ALA A 300 -12.12 -12.00 11.16
C ALA A 300 -13.62 -12.18 10.89
N THR A 301 -14.21 -13.22 11.49
CA THR A 301 -15.66 -13.48 11.42
C THR A 301 -16.46 -12.31 12.00
N LYS A 302 -17.53 -11.92 11.31
CA LYS A 302 -18.52 -10.92 11.77
C LYS A 302 -19.92 -11.56 11.78
N LEU A 303 -20.81 -11.04 12.63
CA LEU A 303 -22.24 -11.38 12.59
C LEU A 303 -23.04 -10.09 12.38
N LEU A 304 -23.93 -10.08 11.39
CA LEU A 304 -24.86 -8.99 11.10
C LEU A 304 -26.31 -9.48 11.21
N VAL A 305 -27.27 -8.55 11.17
CA VAL A 305 -28.70 -8.85 11.28
C VAL A 305 -29.50 -8.07 10.23
N SER A 306 -30.55 -8.66 9.67
CA SER A 306 -31.46 -7.95 8.76
C SER A 306 -32.93 -8.28 9.03
N GLY A 307 -33.84 -7.49 8.45
CA GLY A 307 -35.27 -7.72 8.53
C GLY A 307 -36.08 -6.57 9.17
N PRO A 308 -37.17 -6.87 9.90
CA PRO A 308 -37.64 -8.22 10.21
C PRO A 308 -38.04 -9.00 8.94
N THR A 309 -37.78 -10.31 8.92
CA THR A 309 -38.17 -11.22 7.84
C THR A 309 -39.67 -11.54 7.88
N ARG A 310 -40.23 -11.58 9.09
CA ARG A 310 -41.68 -11.69 9.33
C ARG A 310 -42.04 -11.07 10.69
N VAL A 311 -43.32 -10.71 10.83
CA VAL A 311 -43.92 -10.24 12.08
C VAL A 311 -45.24 -10.98 12.32
N VAL A 312 -45.33 -11.66 13.46
CA VAL A 312 -46.52 -12.37 13.93
C VAL A 312 -47.25 -11.50 14.96
N ARG A 313 -48.58 -11.38 14.86
CA ARG A 313 -49.38 -10.58 15.79
C ARG A 313 -49.81 -11.39 17.01
N ALA A 314 -48.93 -11.52 17.99
CA ALA A 314 -49.20 -12.13 19.30
C ALA A 314 -48.54 -11.33 20.42
N ALA A 315 -49.27 -11.05 21.49
CA ALA A 315 -48.78 -10.33 22.67
C ALA A 315 -48.04 -11.26 23.65
N ALA A 316 -47.08 -12.02 23.13
CA ALA A 316 -46.37 -13.03 23.90
C ALA A 316 -45.36 -12.39 24.89
N SER A 317 -45.30 -12.88 26.13
CA SER A 317 -44.30 -12.42 27.10
C SER A 317 -43.05 -13.30 27.14
N VAL A 318 -43.16 -14.57 26.74
CA VAL A 318 -42.04 -15.52 26.65
C VAL A 318 -42.14 -16.30 25.34
N VAL A 319 -41.00 -16.51 24.67
CA VAL A 319 -40.88 -17.35 23.47
C VAL A 319 -39.78 -18.39 23.62
N ALA A 320 -39.96 -19.53 22.96
CA ALA A 320 -38.97 -20.59 22.82
C ALA A 320 -39.01 -21.15 21.39
N ALA A 321 -37.87 -21.54 20.85
CA ALA A 321 -37.77 -22.19 19.55
C ALA A 321 -37.70 -23.72 19.72
N GLY A 322 -38.48 -24.44 18.92
CA GLY A 322 -38.17 -25.81 18.51
C GLY A 322 -37.50 -25.82 17.14
N THR A 323 -37.44 -26.98 16.48
CA THR A 323 -36.74 -27.13 15.18
C THR A 323 -37.41 -26.39 14.02
N ASP A 324 -38.74 -26.47 13.91
CA ASP A 324 -39.54 -25.90 12.81
C ASP A 324 -40.71 -25.04 13.33
N SER A 325 -40.70 -24.64 14.61
CA SER A 325 -41.80 -23.91 15.26
C SER A 325 -41.33 -23.02 16.41
N VAL A 326 -42.06 -21.92 16.66
CA VAL A 326 -41.92 -21.05 17.83
C VAL A 326 -43.10 -21.26 18.76
N TYR A 327 -42.81 -21.52 20.03
CA TYR A 327 -43.77 -21.63 21.12
C TYR A 327 -43.76 -20.30 21.87
N ALA A 328 -44.94 -19.76 22.15
CA ALA A 328 -45.09 -18.42 22.69
C ALA A 328 -46.18 -18.40 23.76
N TRP A 329 -45.85 -18.02 24.99
CA TRP A 329 -46.86 -17.81 26.02
C TRP A 329 -47.57 -16.47 25.82
N VAL A 330 -48.88 -16.50 25.58
CA VAL A 330 -49.73 -15.33 25.37
C VAL A 330 -50.63 -15.14 26.60
N PRO A 331 -50.35 -14.16 27.49
CA PRO A 331 -51.04 -14.02 28.78
C PRO A 331 -52.56 -13.80 28.73
N ARG A 332 -53.10 -13.42 27.56
CA ARG A 332 -54.53 -13.40 27.23
C ARG A 332 -54.65 -13.92 25.79
N PRO A 333 -55.08 -15.18 25.58
CA PRO A 333 -56.01 -15.95 26.40
C PRO A 333 -55.44 -16.65 27.65
N GLY A 334 -54.13 -16.72 27.83
CA GLY A 334 -53.50 -17.55 28.89
C GLY A 334 -53.18 -18.94 28.37
N GLU A 335 -52.56 -19.01 27.20
CA GLU A 335 -52.20 -20.25 26.50
C GLU A 335 -50.78 -20.16 25.91
N VAL A 336 -50.15 -21.31 25.71
CA VAL A 336 -48.97 -21.42 24.85
C VAL A 336 -49.45 -21.61 23.42
N GLU A 337 -49.25 -20.58 22.60
CA GLU A 337 -49.50 -20.60 21.15
C GLU A 337 -48.27 -21.12 20.40
N VAL A 338 -48.48 -21.97 19.39
CA VAL A 338 -47.41 -22.58 18.59
C VAL A 338 -47.53 -22.10 17.14
N PHE A 339 -46.50 -21.42 16.67
CA PHE A 339 -46.38 -20.91 15.31
C PHE A 339 -45.43 -21.80 14.50
N ASP A 340 -45.79 -22.13 13.27
CA ASP A 340 -44.88 -22.80 12.35
C ASP A 340 -43.73 -21.87 11.90
N LYS A 341 -42.76 -22.41 11.16
CA LYS A 341 -41.64 -21.65 10.57
C LYS A 341 -42.02 -20.57 9.56
N ASN A 342 -43.31 -20.37 9.26
CA ASN A 342 -43.81 -19.27 8.46
C ASN A 342 -44.50 -18.19 9.33
N GLY A 343 -44.64 -18.43 10.63
CA GLY A 343 -45.37 -17.57 11.57
C GLY A 343 -46.88 -17.84 11.63
N LYS A 344 -47.36 -18.96 11.09
CA LYS A 344 -48.77 -19.34 11.15
C LYS A 344 -49.08 -20.11 12.43
N LEU A 345 -50.11 -19.70 13.17
CA LEU A 345 -50.61 -20.44 14.33
C LEU A 345 -51.09 -21.85 13.89
N VAL A 346 -50.55 -22.89 14.53
CA VAL A 346 -50.88 -24.30 14.26
C VAL A 346 -51.49 -25.03 15.45
N ARG A 347 -51.28 -24.53 16.69
CA ARG A 347 -51.78 -25.15 17.93
C ARG A 347 -51.80 -24.12 19.06
N SER A 348 -52.69 -24.29 20.03
CA SER A 348 -52.62 -23.66 21.35
C SER A 348 -52.91 -24.69 22.45
N PHE A 349 -52.36 -24.51 23.66
CA PHE A 349 -52.63 -25.37 24.81
C PHE A 349 -52.36 -24.65 26.16
N GLY A 350 -52.79 -25.26 27.27
CA GLY A 350 -52.54 -24.76 28.63
C GLY A 350 -53.66 -23.93 29.26
N SER A 351 -54.78 -23.72 28.57
CA SER A 351 -55.97 -23.05 29.14
C SER A 351 -56.64 -23.88 30.23
N GLY A 352 -57.01 -23.20 31.32
CA GLY A 352 -57.56 -23.83 32.53
C GLY A 352 -58.97 -24.41 32.37
N GLY A 353 -59.04 -25.69 32.00
CA GLY A 353 -60.22 -26.53 32.22
C GLY A 353 -60.32 -27.05 33.67
N LYS A 354 -61.49 -27.53 34.08
CA LYS A 354 -61.78 -27.94 35.48
C LYS A 354 -60.90 -29.06 36.06
N ASP A 355 -60.22 -29.83 35.22
CA ASP A 355 -59.31 -30.91 35.60
C ASP A 355 -57.89 -30.76 34.97
N ALA A 356 -57.54 -29.57 34.48
CA ALA A 356 -56.31 -29.33 33.72
C ALA A 356 -55.26 -28.52 34.51
N ALA A 357 -53.98 -28.80 34.26
CA ALA A 357 -52.84 -28.07 34.82
C ALA A 357 -52.72 -26.65 34.24
N ALA A 358 -53.55 -25.74 34.75
CA ALA A 358 -53.56 -24.34 34.38
C ALA A 358 -52.22 -23.66 34.73
N ILE A 359 -51.74 -22.84 33.80
CA ILE A 359 -50.53 -22.03 33.94
C ILE A 359 -50.94 -20.69 34.56
N GLU A 360 -50.38 -20.34 35.73
CA GLU A 360 -50.75 -19.10 36.43
C GLU A 360 -49.96 -17.88 35.92
N SER A 361 -48.62 -17.98 35.85
CA SER A 361 -47.76 -16.92 35.31
C SER A 361 -46.43 -17.47 34.82
N VAL A 362 -46.10 -17.29 33.53
CA VAL A 362 -44.87 -17.87 32.94
C VAL A 362 -43.66 -16.96 33.12
N GLY A 363 -42.63 -17.47 33.81
CA GLY A 363 -41.30 -16.86 33.89
C GLY A 363 -40.30 -17.39 32.86
N GLY A 364 -40.57 -18.57 32.28
CA GLY A 364 -39.68 -19.20 31.30
C GLY A 364 -40.36 -20.33 30.53
N LEU A 365 -39.86 -20.58 29.32
CA LEU A 365 -40.37 -21.60 28.41
C LEU A 365 -39.17 -22.25 27.71
N ALA A 366 -39.15 -23.58 27.63
CA ALA A 366 -38.16 -24.30 26.81
C ALA A 366 -38.78 -25.52 26.14
N VAL A 367 -38.18 -25.94 25.02
CA VAL A 367 -38.70 -26.99 24.14
C VAL A 367 -37.61 -28.00 23.84
N SER A 368 -37.96 -29.28 23.91
CA SER A 368 -37.15 -30.42 23.46
C SER A 368 -38.01 -31.30 22.58
N GLU A 369 -37.54 -31.68 21.38
CA GLU A 369 -38.29 -32.59 20.50
C GLU A 369 -38.64 -33.91 21.18
N LYS A 370 -37.68 -34.44 21.94
CA LYS A 370 -37.76 -35.72 22.64
C LYS A 370 -38.62 -35.63 23.91
N ASN A 371 -38.35 -34.61 24.72
CA ASN A 371 -38.89 -34.52 26.08
C ASN A 371 -40.19 -33.71 26.17
N GLY A 372 -40.47 -32.85 25.18
CA GLY A 372 -41.67 -32.02 25.10
C GLY A 372 -41.43 -30.55 25.47
N VAL A 373 -42.49 -29.88 25.95
CA VAL A 373 -42.47 -28.45 26.30
C VAL A 373 -42.48 -28.30 27.81
N PHE A 374 -41.62 -27.43 28.34
CA PHE A 374 -41.50 -27.15 29.77
C PHE A 374 -41.76 -25.69 30.04
N VAL A 375 -42.68 -25.41 30.98
CA VAL A 375 -43.15 -24.08 31.35
C VAL A 375 -42.80 -23.83 32.82
N ALA A 376 -41.99 -22.83 33.12
CA ALA A 376 -41.80 -22.36 34.48
C ALA A 376 -42.98 -21.47 34.86
N ASP A 377 -43.85 -22.00 35.71
CA ASP A 377 -44.97 -21.28 36.29
C ASP A 377 -44.49 -20.62 37.60
N SER A 378 -44.07 -19.36 37.47
CA SER A 378 -43.59 -18.53 38.57
C SER A 378 -44.70 -18.18 39.56
N GLY A 379 -45.97 -18.23 39.15
CA GLY A 379 -47.12 -18.02 40.04
C GLY A 379 -47.40 -19.26 40.90
N GLY A 380 -47.33 -20.43 40.27
CA GLY A 380 -47.56 -21.73 40.91
C GLY A 380 -46.35 -22.37 41.61
N ASP A 381 -45.19 -21.70 41.70
CA ASP A 381 -43.93 -22.22 42.25
C ASP A 381 -43.54 -23.62 41.71
N LYS A 382 -43.70 -23.85 40.40
CA LYS A 382 -43.56 -25.18 39.77
C LYS A 382 -43.10 -25.09 38.30
N VAL A 383 -42.62 -26.20 37.76
CA VAL A 383 -42.50 -26.40 36.30
C VAL A 383 -43.57 -27.40 35.84
N LEU A 384 -44.23 -27.05 34.75
CA LEU A 384 -45.24 -27.86 34.06
C LEU A 384 -44.63 -28.47 32.81
N GLY A 385 -44.64 -29.81 32.72
CA GLY A 385 -44.20 -30.56 31.55
C GLY A 385 -45.38 -30.97 30.66
N PHE A 386 -45.25 -30.75 29.35
CA PHE A 386 -46.23 -31.11 28.33
C PHE A 386 -45.59 -31.96 27.23
N SER A 387 -46.38 -32.78 26.53
CA SER A 387 -45.95 -33.43 25.29
C SER A 387 -45.71 -32.40 24.18
N ALA A 388 -44.99 -32.77 23.13
CA ALA A 388 -44.89 -31.94 21.91
C ALA A 388 -46.26 -31.69 21.25
N ALA A 389 -47.30 -32.45 21.63
CA ALA A 389 -48.67 -32.25 21.21
C ALA A 389 -49.46 -31.27 22.13
N GLY A 390 -48.86 -30.75 23.21
CA GLY A 390 -49.51 -29.84 24.17
C GLY A 390 -50.30 -30.53 25.27
N GLU A 391 -50.20 -31.86 25.41
CA GLU A 391 -50.89 -32.62 26.47
C GLU A 391 -50.07 -32.55 27.76
N HIS A 392 -50.70 -32.28 28.89
CA HIS A 392 -50.01 -32.26 30.19
C HIS A 392 -49.44 -33.63 30.56
N ARG A 393 -48.23 -33.65 31.13
CA ARG A 393 -47.51 -34.88 31.53
C ARG A 393 -47.21 -34.94 33.02
N ALA A 394 -46.62 -33.89 33.58
CA ALA A 394 -46.10 -33.87 34.94
C ALA A 394 -45.96 -32.45 35.49
N ASN A 395 -45.95 -32.34 36.82
CA ASN A 395 -45.51 -31.16 37.55
C ASN A 395 -44.26 -31.54 38.35
N PHE A 396 -43.29 -30.63 38.46
CA PHE A 396 -42.14 -30.82 39.35
C PHE A 396 -41.69 -29.50 39.98
N GLY A 397 -41.03 -29.60 41.13
CA GLY A 397 -40.63 -28.44 41.94
C GLY A 397 -41.66 -27.94 42.97
N GLU A 398 -42.87 -28.52 43.00
CA GLU A 398 -44.02 -28.01 43.77
C GLU A 398 -43.75 -27.78 45.26
N THR A 399 -44.14 -26.60 45.75
CA THR A 399 -44.05 -26.20 47.16
C THR A 399 -45.26 -26.61 48.00
N THR A 400 -46.40 -26.89 47.36
CA THR A 400 -47.70 -27.20 47.99
C THR A 400 -48.44 -28.31 47.21
N GLY A 401 -49.44 -28.95 47.82
CA GLY A 401 -50.27 -29.98 47.16
C GLY A 401 -49.88 -31.43 47.47
N VAL A 402 -50.53 -32.37 46.78
CA VAL A 402 -50.42 -33.83 47.02
C VAL A 402 -49.06 -34.39 46.57
N PHE A 403 -48.39 -33.72 45.62
CA PHE A 403 -47.08 -34.11 45.08
C PHE A 403 -45.89 -33.37 45.74
N ALA A 404 -46.13 -32.54 46.76
CA ALA A 404 -45.09 -31.78 47.43
C ALA A 404 -44.08 -32.69 48.19
N SER A 405 -42.81 -32.61 47.80
CA SER A 405 -41.71 -33.37 48.42
C SER A 405 -41.51 -33.01 49.90
N LYS A 406 -41.27 -33.99 50.77
CA LYS A 406 -40.87 -33.75 52.17
C LYS A 406 -39.45 -33.19 52.32
N LYS A 407 -38.59 -33.36 51.30
CA LYS A 407 -37.25 -32.72 51.27
C LYS A 407 -37.39 -31.25 50.87
N LYS A 408 -36.44 -30.41 51.31
CA LYS A 408 -36.34 -29.00 50.89
C LYS A 408 -35.61 -28.83 49.54
N GLU A 409 -34.75 -29.78 49.21
CA GLU A 409 -34.04 -29.88 47.93
C GLU A 409 -35.04 -30.14 46.78
N GLY A 410 -34.82 -29.50 45.64
CA GLY A 410 -35.71 -29.60 44.48
C GLY A 410 -37.09 -28.98 44.66
N ARG A 411 -37.25 -28.03 45.60
CA ARG A 411 -38.41 -27.13 45.65
C ARG A 411 -38.06 -25.81 44.99
N LEU A 412 -38.89 -25.37 44.05
CA LEU A 412 -38.73 -24.11 43.34
C LEU A 412 -39.43 -22.98 44.08
N LYS A 413 -39.06 -21.73 43.77
CA LYS A 413 -39.76 -20.53 44.24
C LYS A 413 -39.60 -19.41 43.22
N SER A 414 -40.70 -19.02 42.60
CA SER A 414 -40.73 -18.08 41.47
C SER A 414 -39.72 -18.46 40.37
N PRO A 415 -39.74 -19.69 39.84
CA PRO A 415 -38.84 -20.11 38.77
C PRO A 415 -39.01 -19.22 37.53
N ALA A 416 -37.89 -18.80 36.93
CA ALA A 416 -37.85 -17.90 35.79
C ALA A 416 -37.40 -18.65 34.51
N GLY A 417 -36.42 -18.11 33.77
CA GLY A 417 -35.90 -18.74 32.56
C GLY A 417 -35.35 -20.15 32.85
N LEU A 418 -35.64 -21.07 31.94
CA LEU A 418 -35.23 -22.47 32.01
C LEU A 418 -34.67 -22.93 30.66
N ALA A 419 -33.86 -23.98 30.69
CA ALA A 419 -33.32 -24.60 29.49
C ALA A 419 -33.41 -26.13 29.61
N VAL A 420 -33.74 -26.80 28.50
CA VAL A 420 -33.86 -28.25 28.45
C VAL A 420 -32.90 -28.84 27.43
N ASN A 421 -32.31 -29.98 27.80
CA ASN A 421 -31.58 -30.85 26.89
C ASN A 421 -32.12 -32.29 26.99
N ASP A 422 -31.43 -33.21 26.33
CA ASP A 422 -31.84 -34.61 26.22
C ASP A 422 -31.87 -35.40 27.54
N ARG A 423 -31.22 -34.86 28.60
CA ARG A 423 -30.95 -35.51 29.90
C ARG A 423 -31.35 -34.68 31.12
N ALA A 424 -31.56 -33.37 30.97
CA ALA A 424 -31.79 -32.45 32.07
C ALA A 424 -32.64 -31.23 31.69
N VAL A 425 -33.32 -30.69 32.69
CA VAL A 425 -33.99 -29.38 32.71
C VAL A 425 -33.26 -28.54 33.77
N TYR A 426 -32.65 -27.43 33.35
CA TYR A 426 -32.00 -26.45 34.22
C TYR A 426 -32.91 -25.24 34.38
N ILE A 427 -33.08 -24.76 35.61
CA ILE A 427 -34.07 -23.73 35.96
C ILE A 427 -33.38 -22.62 36.76
N ALA A 428 -33.56 -21.37 36.36
CA ALA A 428 -33.23 -20.23 37.21
C ALA A 428 -34.28 -20.12 38.33
N ASP A 429 -33.92 -20.59 39.53
CA ASP A 429 -34.79 -20.56 40.70
C ASP A 429 -34.61 -19.23 41.44
N THR A 430 -35.17 -18.16 40.86
CA THR A 430 -34.91 -16.77 41.26
C THR A 430 -35.22 -16.51 42.74
N GLY A 431 -36.33 -17.05 43.26
CA GLY A 431 -36.75 -16.84 44.64
C GLY A 431 -35.95 -17.62 45.69
N ASN A 432 -35.15 -18.61 45.29
CA ASN A 432 -34.17 -19.31 46.12
C ASN A 432 -32.71 -19.00 45.75
N VAL A 433 -32.49 -18.11 44.77
CA VAL A 433 -31.18 -17.56 44.36
C VAL A 433 -30.17 -18.64 43.96
N ARG A 434 -30.60 -19.59 43.12
CA ARG A 434 -29.77 -20.70 42.63
C ARG A 434 -30.22 -21.19 41.24
N ILE A 435 -29.45 -22.10 40.66
CA ILE A 435 -29.89 -22.91 39.52
C ILE A 435 -30.19 -24.32 40.02
N ASP A 436 -31.39 -24.82 39.71
CA ASP A 436 -31.76 -26.22 39.97
C ASP A 436 -31.76 -27.04 38.68
N GLN A 437 -31.35 -28.30 38.82
CA GLN A 437 -31.31 -29.30 37.77
C GLN A 437 -32.24 -30.46 38.10
N PHE A 438 -33.13 -30.76 37.17
CA PHE A 438 -34.01 -31.93 37.18
C PHE A 438 -33.74 -32.80 35.97
N SER A 439 -34.09 -34.08 36.01
CA SER A 439 -34.26 -34.88 34.80
C SER A 439 -35.61 -34.58 34.12
N PRO A 440 -35.80 -34.90 32.83
CA PRO A 440 -37.00 -34.52 32.07
C PRO A 440 -38.31 -35.18 32.54
N ASP A 441 -38.22 -36.20 33.40
CA ASP A 441 -39.35 -36.84 34.10
C ASP A 441 -39.72 -36.14 35.42
N GLY A 442 -38.98 -35.11 35.83
CA GLY A 442 -39.22 -34.32 37.03
C GLY A 442 -38.46 -34.76 38.28
N THR A 443 -37.53 -35.72 38.19
CA THR A 443 -36.68 -36.09 39.34
C THR A 443 -35.62 -35.02 39.59
N PHE A 444 -35.50 -34.51 40.82
CA PHE A 444 -34.43 -33.57 41.20
C PHE A 444 -33.05 -34.26 41.18
N VAL A 445 -32.07 -33.61 40.54
CA VAL A 445 -30.70 -34.12 40.42
C VAL A 445 -29.77 -33.38 41.38
N GLN A 446 -29.70 -32.05 41.27
CA GLN A 446 -28.84 -31.18 42.08
C GLN A 446 -29.24 -29.71 41.93
N GLY A 447 -28.68 -28.83 42.77
CA GLY A 447 -28.77 -27.38 42.60
C GLY A 447 -27.45 -26.71 42.98
N PHE A 448 -27.11 -25.61 42.31
CA PHE A 448 -25.86 -24.87 42.53
C PHE A 448 -26.10 -23.35 42.64
N GLY A 449 -25.35 -22.72 43.55
CA GLY A 449 -25.61 -21.38 44.09
C GLY A 449 -25.80 -21.41 45.62
N PRO A 450 -25.86 -20.25 46.29
CA PRO A 450 -25.82 -18.91 45.71
C PRO A 450 -24.42 -18.46 45.29
N LEU A 451 -23.34 -19.03 45.86
CA LEU A 451 -21.97 -18.70 45.45
C LEU A 451 -21.60 -19.41 44.13
N LEU A 452 -21.23 -18.62 43.12
CA LEU A 452 -20.84 -19.08 41.79
C LEU A 452 -19.52 -18.39 41.37
N GLY A 453 -18.41 -19.10 41.59
CA GLY A 453 -17.08 -18.51 41.45
C GLY A 453 -16.83 -17.44 42.52
N PRO A 454 -16.35 -16.23 42.16
CA PRO A 454 -16.10 -15.14 43.11
C PRO A 454 -17.34 -14.27 43.42
N HIS A 455 -18.53 -14.66 42.95
CA HIS A 455 -19.75 -13.86 43.08
C HIS A 455 -20.87 -14.65 43.74
N GLU A 456 -21.67 -13.98 44.58
CA GLU A 456 -22.93 -14.50 45.10
C GLU A 456 -24.06 -14.05 44.17
N LEU A 457 -24.76 -14.99 43.55
CA LEU A 457 -25.96 -14.75 42.74
C LEU A 457 -26.98 -13.92 43.53
N GLN A 458 -27.78 -13.13 42.84
CA GLN A 458 -28.75 -12.21 43.43
C GLN A 458 -30.14 -12.38 42.80
N ALA A 459 -30.19 -12.49 41.47
CA ALA A 459 -31.42 -12.75 40.72
C ALA A 459 -31.07 -13.50 39.43
N PRO A 460 -30.82 -14.83 39.50
CA PRO A 460 -30.72 -15.64 38.28
C PRO A 460 -32.08 -15.63 37.59
N VAL A 461 -32.13 -15.17 36.34
CA VAL A 461 -33.38 -15.02 35.56
C VAL A 461 -33.39 -15.79 34.24
N GLY A 462 -32.23 -16.24 33.76
CA GLY A 462 -32.11 -16.95 32.50
C GLY A 462 -31.04 -18.04 32.55
N VAL A 463 -31.29 -19.14 31.85
CA VAL A 463 -30.34 -20.23 31.63
C VAL A 463 -30.32 -20.58 30.15
N ALA A 464 -29.15 -20.85 29.60
CA ALA A 464 -28.96 -21.50 28.30
C ALA A 464 -27.86 -22.58 28.41
N TRP A 465 -27.71 -23.43 27.40
CA TRP A 465 -26.65 -24.45 27.34
C TRP A 465 -26.07 -24.57 25.93
N ASP A 466 -24.79 -24.95 25.81
CA ASP A 466 -24.15 -25.29 24.52
C ASP A 466 -24.10 -26.82 24.28
N GLU A 467 -23.83 -27.25 23.04
CA GLU A 467 -23.73 -28.67 22.67
C GLU A 467 -22.64 -29.47 23.42
N GLU A 468 -21.65 -28.79 24.01
CA GLU A 468 -20.64 -29.39 24.88
C GLU A 468 -21.17 -29.62 26.32
N GLY A 469 -22.34 -29.07 26.63
CA GLY A 469 -23.08 -29.24 27.89
C GLY A 469 -22.81 -28.14 28.93
N PHE A 470 -22.05 -27.10 28.59
CA PHE A 470 -21.81 -25.98 29.49
C PHE A 470 -23.06 -25.12 29.64
N ILE A 471 -23.25 -24.59 30.85
CA ILE A 471 -24.42 -23.82 31.25
C ILE A 471 -24.07 -22.33 31.31
N TYR A 472 -24.93 -21.51 30.72
CA TYR A 472 -24.84 -20.05 30.72
C TYR A 472 -25.94 -19.49 31.62
N VAL A 473 -25.55 -18.91 32.75
CA VAL A 473 -26.47 -18.33 33.73
C VAL A 473 -26.47 -16.82 33.59
N LEU A 474 -27.65 -16.23 33.38
CA LEU A 474 -27.87 -14.79 33.37
C LEU A 474 -28.41 -14.32 34.73
N ASP A 475 -27.66 -13.47 35.41
CA ASP A 475 -28.09 -12.79 36.64
C ASP A 475 -28.43 -11.32 36.35
N ARG A 476 -29.64 -10.92 36.72
CA ARG A 476 -30.24 -9.63 36.41
C ARG A 476 -29.64 -8.48 37.23
N GLU A 477 -29.46 -8.68 38.53
CA GLU A 477 -29.02 -7.64 39.45
C GLU A 477 -27.49 -7.48 39.43
N LEU A 478 -26.76 -8.61 39.31
CA LEU A 478 -25.32 -8.58 39.05
C LEU A 478 -24.97 -8.07 37.65
N LYS A 479 -25.95 -8.07 36.73
CA LYS A 479 -25.81 -7.68 35.32
C LYS A 479 -24.68 -8.45 34.65
N LYS A 480 -24.69 -9.78 34.78
CA LYS A 480 -23.58 -10.68 34.41
C LYS A 480 -24.07 -11.99 33.80
N VAL A 481 -23.24 -12.54 32.91
CA VAL A 481 -23.38 -13.91 32.40
C VAL A 481 -22.24 -14.76 32.93
N PHE A 482 -22.57 -15.93 33.48
CA PHE A 482 -21.64 -16.92 34.01
C PHE A 482 -21.63 -18.16 33.12
N LYS A 483 -20.46 -18.61 32.66
CA LYS A 483 -20.28 -19.94 32.07
C LYS A 483 -19.87 -20.93 33.15
N CYS A 484 -20.58 -22.05 33.20
CA CYS A 484 -20.40 -23.12 34.18
C CYS A 484 -20.35 -24.49 33.48
N GLU A 485 -19.72 -25.46 34.12
CA GLU A 485 -19.88 -26.88 33.79
C GLU A 485 -21.33 -27.36 34.01
N PRO A 486 -21.75 -28.48 33.39
CA PRO A 486 -23.04 -29.11 33.71
C PRO A 486 -23.16 -29.54 35.18
N SER A 487 -22.04 -29.65 35.90
CA SER A 487 -21.96 -29.88 37.35
C SER A 487 -22.32 -28.66 38.21
N GLY A 488 -22.35 -27.45 37.63
CA GLY A 488 -22.38 -26.18 38.36
C GLY A 488 -21.00 -25.56 38.64
N GLY A 489 -19.91 -26.22 38.25
CA GLY A 489 -18.54 -25.69 38.40
C GLY A 489 -18.31 -24.40 37.62
N PHE A 490 -17.80 -23.34 38.26
CA PHE A 490 -17.58 -22.03 37.62
C PHE A 490 -16.38 -22.05 36.65
N ILE A 491 -16.55 -21.42 35.47
CA ILE A 491 -15.50 -21.31 34.44
C ILE A 491 -15.12 -19.85 34.17
N LYS A 492 -16.10 -19.00 33.83
CA LYS A 492 -15.86 -17.60 33.43
C LYS A 492 -17.09 -16.74 33.66
N VAL A 493 -16.88 -15.43 33.85
CA VAL A 493 -17.95 -14.42 33.93
C VAL A 493 -17.64 -13.24 32.99
N TRP A 494 -18.68 -12.66 32.39
CA TRP A 494 -18.59 -11.40 31.62
C TRP A 494 -19.85 -10.54 31.81
N GLY A 495 -19.81 -9.34 31.25
CA GLY A 495 -20.81 -8.30 31.49
C GLY A 495 -20.60 -7.53 32.79
N GLY A 496 -21.39 -6.49 32.95
CA GLY A 496 -21.47 -5.64 34.13
C GLY A 496 -22.44 -4.47 33.91
N PRO A 497 -22.70 -3.65 34.94
CA PRO A 497 -23.54 -2.47 34.83
C PRO A 497 -23.03 -1.47 33.78
N GLY A 498 -23.94 -0.99 32.93
CA GLY A 498 -23.74 0.18 32.08
C GLY A 498 -24.31 0.04 30.68
N ARG A 499 -24.07 1.07 29.85
CA ARG A 499 -24.66 1.21 28.51
C ARG A 499 -23.68 0.95 27.36
N SER A 500 -22.40 0.74 27.66
CA SER A 500 -21.38 0.48 26.64
C SER A 500 -21.60 -0.87 25.95
N VAL A 501 -20.81 -1.16 24.92
CA VAL A 501 -20.75 -2.49 24.28
C VAL A 501 -20.48 -3.58 25.32
N GLY A 502 -21.24 -4.67 25.28
CA GLY A 502 -21.11 -5.80 26.21
C GLY A 502 -21.51 -5.57 27.68
N GLN A 503 -22.08 -4.41 28.03
CA GLN A 503 -22.65 -4.11 29.35
C GLN A 503 -24.18 -4.29 29.37
N PHE A 504 -24.80 -4.31 30.55
CA PHE A 504 -26.25 -4.44 30.72
C PHE A 504 -26.82 -3.44 31.74
N GLU A 505 -28.12 -3.21 31.68
CA GLU A 505 -28.91 -2.45 32.67
C GLU A 505 -30.13 -3.22 33.19
N ASP A 506 -30.83 -3.96 32.33
CA ASP A 506 -31.95 -4.84 32.70
C ASP A 506 -31.98 -6.08 31.80
N PRO A 507 -31.04 -7.02 31.97
CA PRO A 507 -30.97 -8.20 31.12
C PRO A 507 -31.98 -9.26 31.59
N VAL A 508 -32.87 -9.68 30.67
CA VAL A 508 -34.07 -10.47 30.99
C VAL A 508 -34.14 -11.84 30.34
N SER A 509 -33.38 -12.08 29.27
CA SER A 509 -33.45 -13.33 28.51
C SER A 509 -32.10 -13.65 27.88
N ILE A 510 -31.75 -14.94 27.86
CA ILE A 510 -30.52 -15.48 27.27
C ILE A 510 -30.88 -16.65 26.37
N ALA A 511 -30.23 -16.76 25.22
CA ALA A 511 -30.32 -17.94 24.36
C ALA A 511 -28.96 -18.25 23.73
N TYR A 512 -28.82 -19.49 23.28
CA TYR A 512 -27.70 -19.96 22.47
C TYR A 512 -28.25 -20.40 21.11
N ASP A 513 -27.53 -20.15 20.01
CA ASP A 513 -27.98 -20.49 18.64
C ASP A 513 -27.80 -21.96 18.26
N GLY A 514 -27.25 -22.80 19.14
CA GLY A 514 -26.89 -24.18 18.82
C GLY A 514 -25.64 -24.30 17.93
N ARG A 515 -24.83 -23.23 17.82
CA ARG A 515 -23.72 -23.12 16.85
C ARG A 515 -22.47 -22.43 17.41
N SER A 516 -22.55 -21.14 17.68
CA SER A 516 -21.37 -20.28 17.89
C SER A 516 -21.59 -19.14 18.89
N TYR A 517 -22.84 -18.71 19.11
CA TYR A 517 -23.12 -17.43 19.75
C TYR A 517 -24.17 -17.49 20.87
N VAL A 518 -23.91 -16.73 21.92
CA VAL A 518 -24.80 -16.50 23.07
C VAL A 518 -25.38 -15.09 22.95
N TYR A 519 -26.70 -15.00 23.01
CA TYR A 519 -27.48 -13.78 22.83
C TYR A 519 -28.11 -13.39 24.17
N VAL A 520 -27.93 -12.13 24.58
CA VAL A 520 -28.52 -11.59 25.81
C VAL A 520 -29.43 -10.42 25.46
N LEU A 521 -30.71 -10.51 25.82
CA LEU A 521 -31.68 -9.44 25.66
C LEU A 521 -31.68 -8.52 26.89
N ASP A 522 -31.44 -7.23 26.65
CA ASP A 522 -31.62 -6.17 27.64
C ASP A 522 -32.92 -5.39 27.39
N LYS A 523 -33.82 -5.43 28.36
CA LYS A 523 -35.15 -4.80 28.31
C LYS A 523 -35.10 -3.28 28.50
N ALA A 524 -34.11 -2.75 29.22
CA ALA A 524 -33.96 -1.32 29.44
C ALA A 524 -33.28 -0.66 28.24
N LEU A 525 -32.21 -1.27 27.73
CA LEU A 525 -31.44 -0.80 26.57
C LEU A 525 -32.09 -1.11 25.22
N LYS A 526 -33.11 -1.98 25.21
CA LYS A 526 -33.85 -2.40 23.99
C LYS A 526 -32.91 -3.05 22.97
N ARG A 527 -31.96 -3.84 23.48
CA ARG A 527 -30.74 -4.28 22.79
C ARG A 527 -30.56 -5.78 22.95
N VAL A 528 -30.09 -6.46 21.91
CA VAL A 528 -29.56 -7.82 22.01
C VAL A 528 -28.04 -7.75 21.86
N SER A 529 -27.30 -8.16 22.90
CA SER A 529 -25.84 -8.24 22.86
C SER A 529 -25.41 -9.66 22.52
N VAL A 530 -24.46 -9.81 21.60
CA VAL A 530 -24.00 -11.10 21.08
C VAL A 530 -22.57 -11.38 21.53
N PHE A 531 -22.35 -12.56 22.09
CA PHE A 531 -21.06 -13.02 22.59
C PHE A 531 -20.66 -14.37 21.97
N THR A 532 -19.36 -14.63 21.88
CA THR A 532 -18.84 -15.97 21.58
C THR A 532 -19.14 -16.94 22.74
N ARG A 533 -19.00 -18.26 22.49
CA ARG A 533 -19.05 -19.29 23.55
C ARG A 533 -18.03 -19.09 24.69
N THR A 534 -17.01 -18.24 24.50
CA THR A 534 -15.99 -17.85 25.48
C THR A 534 -16.25 -16.49 26.14
N GLY A 535 -17.35 -15.81 25.83
CA GLY A 535 -17.75 -14.53 26.46
C GLY A 535 -17.10 -13.28 25.88
N GLU A 536 -16.56 -13.35 24.66
CA GLU A 536 -16.04 -12.17 23.94
C GLU A 536 -17.19 -11.49 23.19
N TRP A 537 -17.28 -10.15 23.27
CA TRP A 537 -18.31 -9.38 22.58
C TRP A 537 -18.06 -9.37 21.06
N VAL A 538 -19.12 -9.62 20.29
CA VAL A 538 -19.08 -9.69 18.82
C VAL A 538 -19.74 -8.47 18.19
N THR A 539 -20.96 -8.16 18.65
CA THR A 539 -21.78 -7.03 18.21
C THR A 539 -22.95 -6.87 19.18
N ASP A 540 -23.61 -5.73 19.13
CA ASP A 540 -24.98 -5.59 19.60
C ASP A 540 -25.95 -5.47 18.41
N PHE A 541 -27.24 -5.66 18.65
CA PHE A 541 -28.35 -5.45 17.72
C PHE A 541 -29.48 -4.64 18.37
N PHE A 542 -30.13 -3.81 17.56
CA PHE A 542 -31.35 -3.04 17.84
C PHE A 542 -31.21 -1.92 18.88
N SER A 543 -32.20 -1.02 18.83
CA SER A 543 -32.36 0.11 19.72
C SER A 543 -33.84 0.34 20.06
N GLY A 544 -34.09 1.23 21.00
CA GLY A 544 -35.44 1.60 21.42
C GLY A 544 -36.22 2.34 20.34
N GLY A 545 -37.41 1.85 20.00
CA GLY A 545 -38.24 2.49 18.98
C GLY A 545 -39.57 1.77 18.72
N THR A 546 -40.29 2.27 17.72
CA THR A 546 -41.70 1.91 17.45
C THR A 546 -41.95 1.37 16.05
N ASP A 547 -40.95 1.49 15.17
CA ASP A 547 -40.93 0.90 13.84
C ASP A 547 -40.61 -0.61 13.90
N GLU A 548 -40.53 -1.25 12.74
CA GLU A 548 -40.34 -2.69 12.60
C GLU A 548 -38.89 -3.15 12.88
N ARG A 549 -37.90 -2.25 12.81
CA ARG A 549 -36.47 -2.54 13.04
C ARG A 549 -35.98 -2.16 14.44
N SER A 550 -36.88 -1.63 15.27
CA SER A 550 -36.61 -1.24 16.66
C SER A 550 -37.46 -2.04 17.65
N LEU A 551 -37.03 -2.10 18.91
CA LEU A 551 -37.71 -2.83 19.98
C LEU A 551 -38.41 -1.86 20.95
N SER A 552 -39.65 -2.17 21.37
CA SER A 552 -40.44 -1.30 22.25
C SER A 552 -40.36 -1.75 23.72
N GLU A 553 -40.86 -2.94 24.05
CA GLU A 553 -40.66 -3.61 25.33
C GLU A 553 -40.35 -5.09 25.10
N PRO A 554 -39.15 -5.41 24.59
CA PRO A 554 -38.80 -6.79 24.33
C PRO A 554 -38.70 -7.55 25.67
N ALA A 555 -39.34 -8.71 25.74
CA ALA A 555 -39.48 -9.48 26.98
C ALA A 555 -38.69 -10.79 26.97
N SER A 556 -38.53 -11.40 25.79
CA SER A 556 -37.88 -12.70 25.62
C SER A 556 -37.34 -12.82 24.20
N LEU A 557 -36.23 -13.54 24.04
CA LEU A 557 -35.68 -13.94 22.75
C LEU A 557 -35.52 -15.47 22.64
N ALA A 558 -35.46 -15.94 21.40
CA ALA A 558 -35.10 -17.31 21.04
C ALA A 558 -34.38 -17.30 19.67
N VAL A 559 -33.69 -18.38 19.30
CA VAL A 559 -33.08 -18.53 17.97
C VAL A 559 -33.74 -19.71 17.26
N LEU A 560 -34.37 -19.47 16.11
CA LEU A 560 -34.96 -20.48 15.25
C LEU A 560 -34.08 -20.65 14.01
N GLY A 561 -33.25 -21.69 14.01
CA GLY A 561 -32.32 -21.94 12.89
C GLY A 561 -31.37 -20.77 12.68
N SER A 562 -31.58 -19.99 11.61
CA SER A 562 -30.75 -18.81 11.28
C SER A 562 -31.49 -17.48 11.49
N GLU A 563 -32.57 -17.49 12.28
CA GLU A 563 -33.34 -16.29 12.61
C GLU A 563 -33.40 -16.05 14.12
N LEU A 564 -33.15 -14.81 14.52
CA LEU A 564 -33.36 -14.32 15.88
C LEU A 564 -34.82 -13.92 16.05
N VAL A 565 -35.50 -14.54 17.02
CA VAL A 565 -36.92 -14.34 17.33
C VAL A 565 -37.04 -13.52 18.60
N ILE A 566 -37.81 -12.43 18.58
CA ILE A 566 -37.98 -11.52 19.72
C ILE A 566 -39.47 -11.26 19.97
N ALA A 567 -39.89 -11.50 21.21
CA ALA A 567 -41.23 -11.15 21.70
C ALA A 567 -41.24 -9.69 22.21
N ASP A 568 -42.10 -8.86 21.62
CA ASP A 568 -42.30 -7.44 21.97
C ASP A 568 -43.78 -7.22 22.37
N PRO A 569 -44.20 -7.71 23.55
CA PRO A 569 -45.61 -7.78 23.97
C PRO A 569 -46.33 -6.43 23.99
N ALA A 570 -45.64 -5.32 24.32
CA ALA A 570 -46.24 -3.98 24.31
C ALA A 570 -46.72 -3.53 22.92
N ARG A 571 -46.23 -4.20 21.86
CA ARG A 571 -46.66 -4.00 20.47
C ARG A 571 -47.49 -5.15 19.92
N GLY A 572 -47.82 -6.15 20.74
CA GLY A 572 -48.59 -7.32 20.32
C GLY A 572 -47.91 -8.09 19.19
N ARG A 573 -46.56 -8.14 19.18
CA ARG A 573 -45.79 -8.71 18.06
C ARG A 573 -44.67 -9.65 18.51
N ILE A 574 -44.46 -10.70 17.72
CA ILE A 574 -43.24 -11.51 17.70
C ILE A 574 -42.54 -11.22 16.36
N GLN A 575 -41.29 -10.79 16.41
CA GLN A 575 -40.50 -10.39 15.24
C GLN A 575 -39.38 -11.40 15.00
N TYR A 576 -39.08 -11.68 13.73
CA TYR A 576 -37.99 -12.56 13.34
C TYR A 576 -37.02 -11.77 12.48
N PHE A 577 -35.73 -11.96 12.70
CA PHE A 577 -34.66 -11.24 12.00
C PHE A 577 -33.63 -12.25 11.48
N ALA A 578 -33.23 -12.12 10.22
CA ALA A 578 -32.22 -13.00 9.63
C ALA A 578 -30.83 -12.67 10.19
N LEU A 579 -30.11 -13.70 10.61
CA LEU A 579 -28.72 -13.60 11.04
C LEU A 579 -27.80 -13.85 9.85
N HIS A 580 -26.80 -12.99 9.68
CA HIS A 580 -25.88 -12.97 8.54
C HIS A 580 -24.42 -13.14 9.01
N PRO A 581 -23.93 -14.38 9.17
CA PRO A 581 -22.54 -14.64 9.50
C PRO A 581 -21.64 -14.42 8.29
N ARG A 582 -20.66 -13.52 8.43
CA ARG A 582 -19.56 -13.35 7.48
C ARG A 582 -18.33 -14.03 8.04
N LEU A 583 -18.21 -15.33 7.78
CA LEU A 583 -17.15 -16.19 8.31
C LEU A 583 -15.78 -15.83 7.72
N ALA A 584 -14.72 -15.92 8.53
CA ALA A 584 -13.35 -15.73 8.07
C ALA A 584 -12.98 -16.72 6.92
N PRO A 585 -12.08 -16.35 5.98
CA PRO A 585 -11.57 -17.28 4.98
C PRO A 585 -10.81 -18.44 5.62
N PRO A 586 -10.72 -19.60 4.93
CA PRO A 586 -9.94 -20.71 5.43
C PRO A 586 -8.44 -20.35 5.50
N ALA A 587 -7.77 -20.87 6.53
CA ALA A 587 -6.33 -20.75 6.69
C ALA A 587 -5.57 -21.70 5.75
N SER A 588 -4.27 -21.45 5.59
CA SER A 588 -3.33 -22.37 4.93
C SER A 588 -3.73 -22.84 3.52
N VAL A 589 -4.39 -21.97 2.75
CA VAL A 589 -4.70 -22.26 1.34
C VAL A 589 -3.40 -22.57 0.61
N SER A 590 -3.38 -23.70 -0.07
CA SER A 590 -2.23 -24.27 -0.77
C SER A 590 -2.67 -24.86 -2.10
N THR A 591 -1.71 -24.98 -3.01
CA THR A 591 -1.92 -25.41 -4.40
C THR A 591 -0.88 -26.47 -4.76
N LYS A 592 -1.28 -27.41 -5.63
CA LYS A 592 -0.36 -28.26 -6.38
C LYS A 592 -1.00 -28.65 -7.71
N THR A 593 -0.18 -29.06 -8.67
CA THR A 593 -0.66 -29.60 -9.94
C THR A 593 -0.54 -31.12 -9.91
N VAL A 594 -1.60 -31.82 -10.30
CA VAL A 594 -1.67 -33.29 -10.38
C VAL A 594 -2.27 -33.65 -11.73
N ASP A 595 -1.57 -34.45 -12.52
CA ASP A 595 -1.98 -34.89 -13.87
C ASP A 595 -2.36 -33.74 -14.84
N GLY A 596 -1.77 -32.56 -14.65
CA GLY A 596 -2.05 -31.35 -15.44
C GLY A 596 -3.23 -30.51 -14.94
N GLU A 597 -3.90 -30.90 -13.85
CA GLU A 597 -5.01 -30.17 -13.24
C GLU A 597 -4.58 -29.55 -11.89
N VAL A 598 -5.11 -28.37 -11.57
CA VAL A 598 -4.81 -27.72 -10.28
C VAL A 598 -5.67 -28.34 -9.17
N LEU A 599 -5.01 -28.81 -8.11
CA LEU A 599 -5.64 -29.18 -6.84
C LEU A 599 -5.29 -28.14 -5.77
N LEU A 600 -6.32 -27.58 -5.16
CA LEU A 600 -6.25 -26.75 -3.97
C LEU A 600 -6.58 -27.55 -2.72
N GLN A 601 -5.95 -27.18 -1.60
CA GLN A 601 -6.23 -27.69 -0.26
C GLN A 601 -6.05 -26.57 0.77
N TRP A 602 -6.86 -26.57 1.83
CA TRP A 602 -6.77 -25.62 2.93
C TRP A 602 -7.16 -26.28 4.27
N ASP A 603 -7.01 -25.57 5.38
CA ASP A 603 -7.48 -26.05 6.67
C ASP A 603 -9.01 -25.97 6.74
N ALA A 604 -9.66 -27.02 7.26
CA ALA A 604 -11.11 -27.02 7.44
C ALA A 604 -11.52 -25.90 8.41
N PHE A 605 -12.41 -25.01 7.96
CA PHE A 605 -12.94 -23.95 8.82
C PHE A 605 -13.96 -24.56 9.80
N ALA A 606 -13.58 -24.70 11.06
CA ALA A 606 -14.36 -25.38 12.09
C ALA A 606 -15.39 -24.45 12.74
N ASP A 607 -16.38 -24.00 11.96
CA ASP A 607 -17.53 -23.22 12.44
C ASP A 607 -18.85 -23.86 11.97
N PRO A 608 -19.85 -24.09 12.84
CA PRO A 608 -21.10 -24.75 12.45
C PRO A 608 -21.95 -24.01 11.42
N TRP A 609 -21.70 -22.72 11.16
CA TRP A 609 -22.37 -21.96 10.10
C TRP A 609 -21.84 -22.27 8.69
N VAL A 610 -20.73 -23.00 8.55
CA VAL A 610 -20.16 -23.38 7.24
C VAL A 610 -21.14 -24.25 6.44
N LYS A 611 -21.24 -23.98 5.13
CA LYS A 611 -21.91 -24.84 4.16
C LYS A 611 -20.98 -25.38 3.09
N GLN A 612 -20.19 -24.49 2.49
CA GLN A 612 -19.27 -24.79 1.40
C GLN A 612 -18.24 -23.65 1.27
N TYR A 613 -17.26 -23.84 0.41
CA TYR A 613 -16.25 -22.86 0.05
C TYR A 613 -16.48 -22.39 -1.40
N ARG A 614 -16.17 -21.12 -1.68
CA ARG A 614 -16.14 -20.55 -3.04
C ARG A 614 -14.71 -20.26 -3.45
N VAL A 615 -14.34 -20.69 -4.64
CA VAL A 615 -12.98 -20.57 -5.19
C VAL A 615 -13.02 -19.64 -6.39
N GLN A 616 -12.16 -18.64 -6.38
CA GLN A 616 -11.92 -17.75 -7.52
C GLN A 616 -10.50 -17.90 -8.05
N ARG A 617 -10.32 -17.63 -9.34
CA ARG A 617 -9.06 -17.73 -10.09
C ARG A 617 -8.77 -16.43 -10.85
N SER A 618 -7.49 -16.09 -11.00
CA SER A 618 -7.00 -15.05 -11.91
C SER A 618 -5.73 -15.51 -12.62
N THR A 619 -5.38 -14.90 -13.75
CA THR A 619 -4.07 -15.01 -14.40
C THR A 619 -3.10 -13.90 -13.96
N ARG A 620 -3.51 -13.03 -13.03
CA ARG A 620 -2.70 -11.94 -12.45
C ARG A 620 -2.81 -11.96 -10.92
N PRO A 621 -1.77 -11.57 -10.16
CA PRO A 621 -1.78 -11.64 -8.70
C PRO A 621 -2.94 -10.91 -8.02
N PHE A 622 -3.39 -9.81 -8.63
CA PHE A 622 -4.39 -8.88 -8.06
C PHE A 622 -5.73 -8.89 -8.81
N GLY A 623 -5.92 -9.78 -9.77
CA GLY A 623 -7.17 -9.88 -10.54
C GLY A 623 -7.10 -9.29 -11.97
N PRO A 624 -8.23 -9.26 -12.70
CA PRO A 624 -9.57 -9.62 -12.23
C PRO A 624 -9.70 -11.10 -11.87
N PHE A 625 -10.42 -11.39 -10.78
CA PHE A 625 -10.71 -12.74 -10.32
C PHE A 625 -12.07 -13.19 -10.84
N VAL A 626 -12.12 -14.38 -11.44
CA VAL A 626 -13.34 -15.04 -11.94
C VAL A 626 -13.72 -16.23 -11.05
N ASP A 627 -14.99 -16.61 -11.03
CA ASP A 627 -15.47 -17.78 -10.30
C ASP A 627 -14.91 -19.08 -10.91
N ALA A 628 -14.11 -19.83 -10.15
CA ALA A 628 -13.58 -21.12 -10.56
C ALA A 628 -14.53 -22.25 -10.17
N GLY A 629 -15.20 -22.13 -9.01
CA GLY A 629 -16.24 -23.05 -8.58
C GLY A 629 -16.52 -23.02 -7.08
N LYS A 630 -17.06 -24.14 -6.59
CA LYS A 630 -17.44 -24.35 -5.19
C LYS A 630 -16.99 -25.74 -4.71
N SER A 631 -16.77 -25.91 -3.41
CA SER A 631 -16.51 -27.21 -2.80
C SER A 631 -17.11 -27.32 -1.40
N GLU A 632 -17.67 -28.48 -1.06
CA GLU A 632 -18.13 -28.78 0.31
C GLU A 632 -16.99 -29.30 1.21
N LYS A 633 -15.86 -29.69 0.62
CA LYS A 633 -14.66 -30.18 1.31
C LYS A 633 -13.57 -29.12 1.31
N PRO A 634 -12.56 -29.19 2.21
CA PRO A 634 -11.45 -28.24 2.25
C PRO A 634 -10.40 -28.49 1.15
N THR A 635 -10.87 -28.91 -0.03
CA THR A 635 -10.12 -29.17 -1.24
C THR A 635 -10.96 -28.79 -2.45
N PHE A 636 -10.33 -28.34 -3.54
CA PHE A 636 -11.02 -28.09 -4.81
C PHE A 636 -10.11 -28.45 -5.97
N LYS A 637 -10.69 -29.04 -7.01
CA LYS A 637 -9.98 -29.39 -8.25
C LYS A 637 -10.49 -28.50 -9.36
N ASP A 638 -9.59 -27.82 -10.06
CA ASP A 638 -9.92 -26.99 -11.21
C ASP A 638 -9.55 -27.71 -12.52
N PRO A 639 -10.51 -28.37 -13.20
CA PRO A 639 -10.30 -29.02 -14.49
C PRO A 639 -10.27 -28.03 -15.66
N LYS A 640 -10.45 -26.73 -15.42
CA LYS A 640 -10.42 -25.67 -16.44
C LYS A 640 -9.13 -24.84 -16.41
N ALA A 641 -8.11 -25.29 -15.68
CA ALA A 641 -6.79 -24.69 -15.71
C ALA A 641 -6.04 -25.25 -16.92
N GLU A 642 -5.52 -24.38 -17.78
CA GLU A 642 -4.79 -24.78 -18.99
C GLU A 642 -3.31 -25.02 -18.67
N SER A 643 -2.69 -25.97 -19.37
CA SER A 643 -1.25 -26.22 -19.26
C SER A 643 -0.44 -25.04 -19.76
N TYR A 644 0.76 -24.86 -19.19
CA TYR A 644 1.67 -23.73 -19.38
C TYR A 644 1.12 -22.36 -18.91
N GLY A 645 0.13 -22.35 -18.00
CA GLY A 645 -0.37 -21.15 -17.33
C GLY A 645 0.07 -21.00 -15.88
N THR A 646 0.31 -19.76 -15.44
CA THR A 646 0.35 -19.37 -14.03
C THR A 646 -1.02 -18.83 -13.61
N TYR A 647 -1.56 -19.33 -12.50
CA TYR A 647 -2.85 -18.95 -11.96
C TYR A 647 -2.73 -18.56 -10.49
N PHE A 648 -3.56 -17.60 -10.08
CA PHE A 648 -3.70 -17.14 -8.70
C PHE A 648 -5.09 -17.48 -8.21
N TYR A 649 -5.19 -18.23 -7.11
CA TYR A 649 -6.47 -18.65 -6.55
C TYR A 649 -6.72 -18.05 -5.18
N ARG A 650 -7.99 -17.79 -4.86
CA ARG A 650 -8.42 -17.37 -3.52
C ARG A 650 -9.71 -18.05 -3.12
N VAL A 651 -9.88 -18.31 -1.83
CA VAL A 651 -10.99 -19.09 -1.27
C VAL A 651 -11.74 -18.28 -0.22
N ALA A 652 -13.07 -18.26 -0.30
CA ALA A 652 -13.95 -17.70 0.74
C ALA A 652 -14.83 -18.82 1.32
N VAL A 653 -15.19 -18.69 2.59
CA VAL A 653 -16.20 -19.54 3.21
C VAL A 653 -17.59 -19.00 2.85
N GLN A 654 -18.51 -19.89 2.47
CA GLN A 654 -19.93 -19.56 2.32
C GLN A 654 -20.73 -20.22 3.44
N ALA A 655 -21.52 -19.41 4.15
CA ALA A 655 -22.35 -19.86 5.24
C ALA A 655 -23.64 -20.57 4.76
N GLN A 656 -24.33 -21.24 5.68
CA GLN A 656 -25.59 -21.94 5.41
C GLN A 656 -26.71 -21.02 4.91
N THR A 657 -26.71 -19.77 5.37
CA THR A 657 -27.57 -18.66 4.93
C THR A 657 -27.30 -18.19 3.50
N GLY A 658 -26.17 -18.59 2.92
CA GLY A 658 -25.70 -18.15 1.60
C GLY A 658 -24.75 -16.95 1.65
N ASP A 659 -24.58 -16.31 2.80
CA ASP A 659 -23.61 -15.23 3.01
C ASP A 659 -22.19 -15.68 2.68
N LEU A 660 -21.41 -14.79 2.07
CA LEU A 660 -20.03 -15.04 1.68
C LEU A 660 -19.07 -14.25 2.57
N GLY A 661 -18.13 -14.96 3.18
CA GLY A 661 -17.01 -14.37 3.90
C GLY A 661 -16.02 -13.63 2.98
N PRO A 662 -15.09 -12.84 3.53
CA PRO A 662 -14.01 -12.28 2.73
C PRO A 662 -13.12 -13.41 2.18
N TYR A 663 -12.51 -13.18 1.01
CA TYR A 663 -11.61 -14.15 0.38
C TYR A 663 -10.25 -14.20 1.07
N SER A 664 -9.62 -15.37 1.03
CA SER A 664 -8.22 -15.57 1.40
C SER A 664 -7.30 -14.68 0.58
N ARG A 665 -6.05 -14.56 1.03
CA ARG A 665 -4.98 -14.06 0.16
C ARG A 665 -4.86 -14.96 -1.09
N PRO A 666 -4.54 -14.40 -2.26
CA PRO A 666 -4.27 -15.19 -3.46
C PRO A 666 -3.05 -16.10 -3.27
N VAL A 667 -3.12 -17.31 -3.80
CA VAL A 667 -2.02 -18.28 -3.83
C VAL A 667 -1.72 -18.68 -5.27
N GLU A 668 -0.44 -18.72 -5.61
CA GLU A 668 0.04 -18.96 -6.99
C GLU A 668 0.17 -20.46 -7.28
N VAL A 669 0.00 -20.85 -8.55
CA VAL A 669 0.29 -22.20 -9.06
C VAL A 669 0.61 -22.16 -10.55
N PHE A 670 1.53 -23.03 -10.98
CA PHE A 670 1.90 -23.23 -12.38
C PHE A 670 1.57 -24.67 -12.84
N VAL A 671 1.17 -24.82 -14.11
CA VAL A 671 0.64 -26.08 -14.67
C VAL A 671 1.55 -26.61 -15.81
N PRO A 672 2.25 -27.76 -15.67
CA PRO A 672 3.15 -28.33 -16.72
C PRO A 672 2.53 -29.47 -17.58
N GLY A 673 3.31 -30.09 -18.50
CA GLY A 673 2.96 -31.26 -19.38
C GLY A 673 3.94 -32.47 -19.31
N ALA A 674 3.72 -33.59 -20.04
CA ALA A 674 4.33 -34.94 -19.72
C ALA A 674 4.76 -35.89 -20.89
N PHE A 675 5.84 -36.73 -20.77
CA PHE A 675 6.38 -37.72 -21.78
C PHE A 675 7.30 -38.92 -21.25
N ASN A 676 7.83 -39.83 -22.12
CA ASN A 676 8.48 -41.16 -21.80
C ASN A 676 9.61 -41.63 -22.80
N ARG A 677 10.81 -42.12 -22.35
CA ARG A 677 11.96 -42.59 -23.22
C ARG A 677 13.01 -43.48 -22.43
N ALA A 678 14.35 -43.44 -22.65
CA ALA A 678 15.40 -44.36 -22.08
C ALA A 678 16.49 -43.75 -21.11
N PRO A 679 17.09 -44.46 -20.12
CA PRO A 679 17.51 -43.95 -18.79
C PRO A 679 18.19 -42.56 -18.70
N ILE A 680 19.44 -42.38 -19.14
CA ILE A 680 20.09 -41.07 -19.33
C ILE A 680 20.61 -40.98 -20.78
N GLU A 681 20.25 -39.95 -21.52
CA GLU A 681 20.54 -39.79 -22.95
C GLU A 681 21.18 -38.44 -23.29
N ILE A 682 22.23 -38.41 -24.12
CA ILE A 682 22.74 -37.17 -24.74
C ILE A 682 21.90 -36.86 -26.00
N SER A 683 20.97 -35.91 -25.88
CA SER A 683 20.01 -35.60 -26.96
C SER A 683 20.56 -34.63 -28.01
N THR A 684 21.18 -33.53 -27.59
CA THR A 684 21.67 -32.47 -28.50
C THR A 684 22.98 -31.89 -28.01
N VAL A 685 23.90 -31.56 -28.94
CA VAL A 685 25.08 -30.72 -28.67
C VAL A 685 25.15 -29.60 -29.70
N THR A 686 25.41 -28.38 -29.25
CA THR A 686 25.61 -27.19 -30.11
C THR A 686 26.80 -26.42 -29.55
N ILE A 687 27.75 -26.01 -30.40
CA ILE A 687 28.97 -25.28 -30.00
C ILE A 687 29.34 -24.24 -31.07
N GLY A 688 29.84 -23.06 -30.67
CA GLY A 688 30.24 -21.96 -31.53
C GLY A 688 31.76 -21.78 -31.69
N ASN A 689 32.15 -20.77 -32.48
CA ASN A 689 33.54 -20.34 -32.64
C ASN A 689 34.06 -19.53 -31.44
N VAL A 690 35.40 -19.48 -31.29
CA VAL A 690 36.09 -18.81 -30.17
C VAL A 690 36.77 -17.51 -30.64
N PHE A 691 36.53 -16.40 -29.96
CA PHE A 691 37.23 -15.13 -30.18
C PHE A 691 38.20 -14.84 -29.04
N SER A 692 39.46 -14.52 -29.36
CA SER A 692 40.53 -14.49 -28.36
C SER A 692 40.44 -13.30 -27.39
N ALA A 693 40.11 -12.10 -27.87
CA ALA A 693 39.81 -10.95 -26.99
C ALA A 693 38.68 -11.27 -25.98
N ASN A 694 37.74 -12.13 -26.39
CA ASN A 694 36.55 -12.49 -25.64
C ASN A 694 36.77 -13.66 -24.64
N TYR A 695 38.01 -14.08 -24.39
CA TYR A 695 38.29 -15.32 -23.66
C TYR A 695 37.64 -15.42 -22.26
N LYS A 696 37.52 -14.30 -21.54
CA LYS A 696 36.89 -14.24 -20.22
C LYS A 696 35.38 -14.48 -20.25
N TRP A 697 34.70 -14.07 -21.32
CA TRP A 697 33.26 -14.28 -21.48
C TRP A 697 32.94 -15.78 -21.41
N TYR A 698 33.79 -16.64 -21.97
CA TYR A 698 33.62 -18.10 -21.94
C TYR A 698 33.78 -18.76 -20.55
N LEU A 699 34.25 -18.01 -19.53
CA LEU A 699 34.25 -18.46 -18.13
C LEU A 699 32.84 -18.55 -17.55
N ASN A 700 31.97 -17.60 -17.93
CA ASN A 700 30.62 -17.43 -17.37
C ASN A 700 29.50 -17.63 -18.40
N ASN A 701 29.84 -17.64 -19.69
CA ASN A 701 28.95 -17.93 -20.80
C ASN A 701 29.44 -19.19 -21.52
N ALA A 702 28.52 -20.05 -21.90
CA ALA A 702 28.87 -21.32 -22.50
C ALA A 702 29.31 -21.14 -23.96
N LEU A 703 30.36 -21.85 -24.40
CA LEU A 703 30.67 -22.01 -25.83
C LEU A 703 29.53 -22.70 -26.59
N GLY A 704 28.68 -23.40 -25.85
CA GLY A 704 27.68 -24.30 -26.37
C GLY A 704 26.81 -24.89 -25.28
N LYS A 705 25.84 -25.72 -25.66
CA LYS A 705 25.02 -26.46 -24.70
C LYS A 705 24.89 -27.92 -25.08
N LEU A 706 24.91 -28.75 -24.05
CA LEU A 706 24.58 -30.16 -24.08
C LEU A 706 23.18 -30.33 -23.48
N VAL A 707 22.33 -31.16 -24.08
CA VAL A 707 21.07 -31.58 -23.43
C VAL A 707 21.22 -33.05 -23.05
N VAL A 708 21.23 -33.33 -21.74
CA VAL A 708 21.08 -34.69 -21.20
C VAL A 708 19.64 -34.90 -20.74
N VAL A 709 19.11 -36.11 -20.89
CA VAL A 709 17.71 -36.40 -20.54
C VAL A 709 17.63 -37.65 -19.69
N ASN A 710 17.15 -37.53 -18.45
CA ASN A 710 16.62 -38.67 -17.72
C ASN A 710 15.25 -38.99 -18.29
N ASN A 711 15.05 -40.24 -18.70
CA ASN A 711 13.80 -40.65 -19.31
C ASN A 711 13.08 -41.78 -18.57
N VAL A 712 13.51 -42.18 -17.38
CA VAL A 712 12.84 -43.19 -16.52
C VAL A 712 12.18 -42.55 -15.30
N ASN A 713 11.39 -43.32 -14.54
CA ASN A 713 10.62 -42.82 -13.39
C ASN A 713 11.43 -42.76 -12.08
N VAL A 714 12.77 -42.76 -12.15
CA VAL A 714 13.69 -42.79 -11.01
C VAL A 714 14.71 -41.68 -11.18
N ALA A 715 15.02 -40.95 -10.11
CA ALA A 715 16.05 -39.90 -10.14
C ALA A 715 17.45 -40.52 -10.23
N PHE A 716 18.29 -39.97 -11.11
CA PHE A 716 19.73 -40.25 -11.06
C PHE A 716 20.42 -39.17 -10.23
N GLN A 717 21.23 -39.58 -9.26
CA GLN A 717 22.09 -38.67 -8.52
C GLN A 717 23.46 -38.57 -9.19
N ASN A 718 24.06 -37.39 -9.10
CA ASN A 718 25.42 -37.11 -9.52
C ASN A 718 25.75 -37.49 -10.98
N VAL A 719 24.85 -37.16 -11.92
CA VAL A 719 25.12 -37.33 -13.36
C VAL A 719 26.17 -36.30 -13.78
N LYS A 720 27.39 -36.75 -14.06
CA LYS A 720 28.54 -35.90 -14.36
C LYS A 720 28.68 -35.67 -15.85
N VAL A 721 28.93 -34.44 -16.26
CA VAL A 721 29.28 -34.07 -17.63
C VAL A 721 30.67 -33.44 -17.64
N SER A 722 31.52 -33.80 -18.59
CA SER A 722 32.87 -33.28 -18.77
C SER A 722 33.03 -32.68 -20.18
N PHE A 723 33.75 -31.56 -20.29
CA PHE A 723 34.03 -30.85 -21.55
C PHE A 723 35.48 -30.40 -21.62
N ARG A 724 36.13 -30.55 -22.78
CA ARG A 724 37.52 -30.11 -22.97
C ARG A 724 37.79 -29.55 -24.35
N LEU A 725 38.57 -28.47 -24.38
CA LEU A 725 39.24 -27.94 -25.55
C LEU A 725 40.75 -28.17 -25.42
N LYS A 726 41.39 -28.76 -26.43
CA LYS A 726 42.81 -29.10 -26.37
C LYS A 726 43.70 -27.85 -26.39
N ASP A 727 44.82 -27.90 -25.67
CA ASP A 727 45.91 -26.90 -25.60
C ASP A 727 45.55 -25.51 -25.01
N PHE A 728 44.29 -25.07 -25.08
CA PHE A 728 43.77 -23.81 -24.52
C PHE A 728 43.07 -23.96 -23.17
N MET A 729 42.74 -25.19 -22.73
CA MET A 729 42.22 -25.47 -21.39
C MET A 729 43.18 -26.38 -20.62
N ASP A 730 43.65 -25.91 -19.46
CA ASP A 730 44.57 -26.66 -18.59
C ASP A 730 43.90 -27.92 -18.02
N PHE A 731 42.60 -27.83 -17.73
CA PHE A 731 41.75 -28.91 -17.23
C PHE A 731 40.42 -28.98 -18.00
N ALA A 732 39.80 -30.16 -18.05
CA ALA A 732 38.42 -30.28 -18.52
C ALA A 732 37.46 -29.62 -17.52
N THR A 733 36.45 -28.90 -17.99
CA THR A 733 35.37 -28.40 -17.13
C THR A 733 34.39 -29.52 -16.87
N GLU A 734 33.93 -29.64 -15.62
CA GLU A 734 33.01 -30.69 -15.21
C GLU A 734 31.78 -30.08 -14.52
N LYS A 735 30.60 -30.54 -14.92
CA LYS A 735 29.33 -30.16 -14.28
C LYS A 735 28.61 -31.40 -13.82
N VAL A 736 28.37 -31.49 -12.52
CA VAL A 736 27.51 -32.52 -11.93
C VAL A 736 26.08 -32.00 -11.91
N VAL A 737 25.17 -32.74 -12.54
CA VAL A 737 23.74 -32.64 -12.29
C VAL A 737 23.47 -33.47 -11.03
N GLU A 738 23.50 -32.80 -9.87
CA GLU A 738 23.41 -33.42 -8.53
C GLU A 738 22.23 -34.39 -8.42
N ARG A 739 21.11 -34.01 -9.04
CA ARG A 739 19.96 -34.87 -9.20
C ARG A 739 19.25 -34.56 -10.51
N LEU A 740 19.24 -35.53 -11.42
CA LEU A 740 18.44 -35.48 -12.64
C LEU A 740 17.14 -36.25 -12.39
N GLU A 741 16.08 -35.50 -12.10
CA GLU A 741 14.79 -36.04 -11.69
C GLU A 741 14.13 -36.93 -12.76
N PRO A 742 13.19 -37.81 -12.37
CA PRO A 742 12.40 -38.63 -13.29
C PRO A 742 11.86 -37.85 -14.50
N LYS A 743 12.05 -38.40 -15.71
CA LYS A 743 11.68 -37.76 -16.99
C LYS A 743 12.29 -36.37 -17.26
N GLY A 744 13.21 -35.88 -16.42
CA GLY A 744 13.77 -34.54 -16.50
C GLY A 744 14.88 -34.40 -17.53
N THR A 745 14.87 -33.30 -18.31
CA THR A 745 16.04 -32.83 -19.05
C THR A 745 16.94 -32.00 -18.14
N ALA A 746 18.25 -32.12 -18.28
CA ALA A 746 19.19 -31.09 -17.85
C ALA A 746 19.93 -30.56 -19.07
N THR A 747 19.79 -29.25 -19.32
CA THR A 747 20.68 -28.56 -20.24
C THR A 747 21.94 -28.21 -19.47
N VAL A 748 23.06 -28.83 -19.85
CA VAL A 748 24.37 -28.55 -19.27
C VAL A 748 25.12 -27.59 -20.18
N PRO A 749 25.46 -26.38 -19.71
CA PRO A 749 26.27 -25.45 -20.47
C PRO A 749 27.72 -25.98 -20.61
N LEU A 750 28.27 -25.91 -21.82
CA LEU A 750 29.66 -26.24 -22.11
C LEU A 750 30.54 -25.01 -21.84
N MET A 751 30.99 -24.88 -20.59
CA MET A 751 31.82 -23.78 -20.10
C MET A 751 33.29 -24.00 -20.47
N ALA A 752 34.03 -22.94 -20.83
CA ALA A 752 35.45 -23.07 -21.19
C ALA A 752 36.34 -22.14 -20.36
N THR A 753 37.13 -22.73 -19.46
CA THR A 753 38.18 -22.02 -18.73
C THR A 753 39.43 -21.90 -19.60
N LEU A 754 39.43 -20.93 -20.50
CA LEU A 754 40.54 -20.67 -21.42
C LEU A 754 41.72 -20.02 -20.67
N ASN A 755 42.93 -20.55 -20.88
CA ASN A 755 44.16 -19.96 -20.35
C ASN A 755 44.62 -18.76 -21.22
N ASN A 756 45.50 -17.92 -20.68
CA ASN A 756 45.92 -16.67 -21.34
C ASN A 756 46.63 -16.87 -22.70
N ARG A 757 47.08 -18.09 -23.06
CA ARG A 757 47.70 -18.36 -24.37
C ARG A 757 46.75 -18.11 -25.55
N ILE A 758 45.45 -18.06 -25.28
CA ILE A 758 44.45 -17.62 -26.25
C ILE A 758 44.75 -16.20 -26.77
N LEU A 759 45.33 -15.30 -25.96
CA LEU A 759 45.72 -13.95 -26.38
C LEU A 759 47.06 -13.89 -27.15
N ASP A 760 47.79 -15.01 -27.24
CA ASP A 760 48.98 -15.13 -28.09
C ASP A 760 48.60 -15.39 -29.56
N VAL A 761 47.34 -15.75 -29.84
CA VAL A 761 46.82 -16.03 -31.18
C VAL A 761 46.74 -14.74 -32.00
N SER A 762 47.70 -14.54 -32.90
CA SER A 762 47.72 -13.41 -33.84
C SER A 762 46.89 -13.65 -35.11
N GLU A 763 46.63 -14.91 -35.48
CA GLU A 763 45.96 -15.34 -36.72
C GLU A 763 45.00 -16.52 -36.47
N ASP A 764 43.96 -16.65 -37.29
CA ASP A 764 42.89 -17.63 -37.08
C ASP A 764 43.32 -19.10 -37.24
N THR A 765 42.85 -19.99 -36.34
CA THR A 765 43.31 -21.40 -36.24
C THR A 765 42.17 -22.41 -35.95
N PRO A 766 42.09 -23.57 -36.65
CA PRO A 766 41.07 -24.62 -36.40
C PRO A 766 41.51 -25.72 -35.40
N ILE A 767 40.57 -26.23 -34.57
CA ILE A 767 40.82 -27.23 -33.50
C ILE A 767 39.63 -28.20 -33.23
N GLN A 768 39.77 -29.11 -32.25
CA GLN A 768 38.74 -30.08 -31.81
C GLN A 768 38.44 -29.99 -30.30
N ALA A 769 37.20 -30.32 -29.94
CA ALA A 769 36.66 -30.38 -28.58
C ALA A 769 35.99 -31.74 -28.28
N GLU A 770 35.87 -32.08 -26.99
CA GLU A 770 35.37 -33.38 -26.50
C GLU A 770 34.33 -33.20 -25.39
N VAL A 771 33.29 -34.05 -25.36
CA VAL A 771 32.23 -34.09 -24.35
C VAL A 771 31.99 -35.52 -23.84
N THR A 772 31.85 -35.71 -22.54
CA THR A 772 31.58 -37.01 -21.89
C THR A 772 30.49 -36.89 -20.83
N VAL A 773 29.62 -37.89 -20.68
CA VAL A 773 28.59 -37.99 -19.64
C VAL A 773 28.73 -39.30 -18.88
N THR A 774 28.66 -39.25 -17.55
CA THR A 774 28.83 -40.37 -16.63
C THR A 774 27.70 -40.40 -15.60
N TYR A 775 27.17 -41.57 -15.28
CA TYR A 775 26.15 -41.77 -14.23
C TYR A 775 26.30 -43.13 -13.56
N HIS A 776 25.56 -43.37 -12.47
CA HIS A 776 25.53 -44.68 -11.80
C HIS A 776 24.14 -45.31 -11.87
N GLU A 777 24.05 -46.55 -12.33
CA GLU A 777 22.82 -47.36 -12.31
C GLU A 777 23.06 -48.62 -11.47
N LYS A 778 22.20 -48.87 -10.47
CA LYS A 778 22.29 -50.03 -9.53
C LYS A 778 23.67 -50.18 -8.84
N GLY A 779 24.45 -49.11 -8.76
CA GLY A 779 25.80 -49.06 -8.18
C GLY A 779 26.92 -49.03 -9.23
N GLU A 780 26.67 -49.48 -10.47
CA GLU A 780 27.67 -49.54 -11.53
C GLU A 780 27.80 -48.22 -12.29
N LYS A 781 29.04 -47.81 -12.59
CA LYS A 781 29.36 -46.59 -13.36
C LYS A 781 29.10 -46.84 -14.85
N GLN A 782 28.31 -45.99 -15.49
CA GLN A 782 28.02 -45.95 -16.92
C GLN A 782 28.56 -44.66 -17.55
N GLU A 783 28.99 -44.68 -18.81
CA GLU A 783 29.63 -43.53 -19.48
C GLU A 783 29.35 -43.48 -21.00
N ALA A 784 29.27 -42.27 -21.58
CA ALA A 784 29.08 -42.03 -23.02
C ALA A 784 29.76 -40.72 -23.48
N SER A 785 30.41 -40.71 -24.65
CA SER A 785 31.27 -39.60 -25.11
C SER A 785 31.08 -39.22 -26.60
N ARG A 786 31.47 -37.99 -26.97
CA ARG A 786 31.38 -37.44 -28.34
C ARG A 786 32.40 -36.31 -28.60
N ALA A 787 33.04 -36.30 -29.77
CA ALA A 787 33.98 -35.26 -30.21
C ALA A 787 33.39 -34.34 -31.31
N LEU A 788 33.86 -33.08 -31.39
CA LEU A 788 33.32 -31.99 -32.22
C LEU A 788 34.43 -31.03 -32.75
N PRO A 789 34.37 -30.52 -34.00
CA PRO A 789 35.33 -29.53 -34.54
C PRO A 789 34.90 -28.05 -34.35
N LEU A 790 35.84 -27.10 -34.26
CA LEU A 790 35.59 -25.64 -34.18
C LEU A 790 36.81 -24.75 -34.58
N LYS A 791 36.64 -23.41 -34.66
CA LYS A 791 37.69 -22.42 -35.01
C LYS A 791 37.93 -21.37 -33.90
N VAL A 792 39.19 -20.91 -33.78
CA VAL A 792 39.66 -19.80 -32.91
C VAL A 792 40.12 -18.62 -33.77
N TYR A 793 39.77 -17.39 -33.39
CA TYR A 793 40.10 -16.15 -34.11
C TYR A 793 41.17 -15.30 -33.40
N SER A 794 41.85 -14.41 -34.14
CA SER A 794 42.91 -13.50 -33.65
C SER A 794 42.54 -12.67 -32.40
N ARG A 795 43.53 -12.25 -31.61
CA ARG A 795 43.36 -11.40 -30.41
C ARG A 795 42.85 -9.98 -30.69
N ASN A 796 43.00 -9.49 -31.93
CA ASN A 796 42.44 -8.22 -32.36
C ASN A 796 41.08 -8.40 -33.05
N ALA A 797 40.66 -9.65 -33.34
CA ALA A 797 39.45 -9.90 -34.11
C ALA A 797 38.18 -9.67 -33.27
N ILE A 798 37.28 -8.88 -33.82
CA ILE A 798 35.93 -8.59 -33.31
C ILE A 798 34.89 -8.96 -34.38
N THR A 799 33.64 -9.20 -33.96
CA THR A 799 32.49 -9.21 -34.89
C THR A 799 31.41 -8.31 -34.34
N TRP A 800 30.72 -7.62 -35.24
CA TRP A 800 29.71 -6.61 -34.91
C TRP A 800 28.30 -7.20 -34.69
N GLU A 801 28.16 -8.53 -34.55
CA GLU A 801 26.90 -9.21 -34.18
C GLU A 801 26.33 -8.68 -32.85
N ASP A 802 27.21 -8.32 -31.93
CA ASP A 802 26.87 -7.65 -30.67
C ASP A 802 27.89 -6.51 -30.48
N PRO A 803 27.50 -5.24 -30.69
CA PRO A 803 28.44 -4.11 -30.65
C PRO A 803 29.10 -3.96 -29.27
N LYS A 804 28.53 -4.54 -28.21
CA LYS A 804 29.13 -4.58 -26.87
C LYS A 804 30.48 -5.29 -26.80
N ARG A 805 30.85 -6.10 -27.80
CA ARG A 805 32.18 -6.74 -27.87
C ARG A 805 33.33 -5.73 -27.90
N ILE A 806 33.10 -4.48 -28.34
CA ILE A 806 34.12 -3.41 -28.27
C ILE A 806 34.60 -3.17 -26.83
N ALA A 807 33.78 -3.49 -25.83
CA ALA A 807 34.14 -3.36 -24.42
C ALA A 807 35.31 -4.27 -23.99
N ASN A 808 35.61 -5.36 -24.71
CA ASN A 808 36.85 -6.12 -24.49
C ASN A 808 38.11 -5.26 -24.74
N PHE A 809 38.02 -4.26 -25.63
CA PHE A 809 39.10 -3.35 -26.01
C PHE A 809 39.11 -2.04 -25.20
N ILE A 810 38.01 -1.67 -24.54
CA ILE A 810 37.98 -0.53 -23.62
C ILE A 810 38.61 -0.96 -22.29
N THR A 811 39.91 -0.66 -22.11
CA THR A 811 40.75 -1.14 -21.00
C THR A 811 41.19 -0.01 -20.05
N PRO A 812 40.29 0.58 -19.22
CA PRO A 812 40.60 1.71 -18.33
C PRO A 812 41.58 1.36 -17.19
N LYS A 813 41.81 0.06 -16.94
CA LYS A 813 42.74 -0.45 -15.93
C LYS A 813 44.10 -0.84 -16.50
N ASP A 814 44.32 -0.61 -17.79
CA ASP A 814 45.61 -0.84 -18.43
C ASP A 814 46.63 0.21 -17.94
N PRO A 815 47.77 -0.16 -17.32
CA PRO A 815 48.65 0.80 -16.65
C PRO A 815 49.06 2.03 -17.50
N PRO A 816 49.47 1.90 -18.79
CA PRO A 816 49.84 3.05 -19.60
C PRO A 816 48.70 4.06 -19.84
N VAL A 817 47.44 3.60 -19.78
CA VAL A 817 46.24 4.43 -19.96
C VAL A 817 45.81 5.07 -18.63
N LEU A 818 45.78 4.25 -17.57
CA LEU A 818 45.31 4.64 -16.24
C LEU A 818 46.25 5.66 -15.58
N ASP A 819 47.56 5.44 -15.66
CA ASP A 819 48.55 6.32 -15.02
C ASP A 819 48.59 7.69 -15.72
N LEU A 820 48.48 7.73 -17.05
CA LEU A 820 48.33 8.96 -17.83
C LEU A 820 47.07 9.75 -17.44
N THR A 821 45.92 9.07 -17.36
CA THR A 821 44.64 9.70 -16.96
C THR A 821 44.73 10.31 -15.57
N ARG A 822 45.36 9.61 -14.63
CA ARG A 822 45.55 10.09 -13.25
C ARG A 822 46.51 11.28 -13.16
N ASP A 823 47.60 11.29 -13.93
CA ASP A 823 48.52 12.42 -14.00
C ASP A 823 47.81 13.69 -14.52
N ILE A 824 46.93 13.57 -15.53
CA ILE A 824 46.13 14.68 -16.08
C ILE A 824 45.18 15.28 -15.02
N LEU A 825 44.52 14.43 -14.22
CA LEU A 825 43.52 14.87 -13.25
C LEU A 825 44.11 15.30 -11.89
N ARG A 826 45.22 14.69 -11.45
CA ARG A 826 45.91 15.09 -10.21
C ARG A 826 46.42 16.52 -10.30
N ASP A 827 47.06 16.85 -11.41
CA ASP A 827 47.73 18.13 -11.58
C ASP A 827 46.82 19.14 -12.31
N ALA A 828 45.49 18.97 -12.29
CA ALA A 828 44.56 19.71 -13.14
C ALA A 828 44.54 21.24 -12.91
N PRO A 829 44.38 22.06 -13.98
CA PRO A 829 44.18 23.51 -13.88
C PRO A 829 42.83 23.87 -13.23
N VAL A 830 42.80 25.00 -12.50
CA VAL A 830 41.62 25.47 -11.75
C VAL A 830 40.51 26.00 -12.67
N GLY A 831 40.90 26.66 -13.77
CA GLY A 831 39.97 27.25 -14.75
C GLY A 831 39.61 28.72 -14.45
N PRO A 832 38.92 29.39 -15.40
CA PRO A 832 38.41 30.75 -15.25
C PRO A 832 37.25 30.84 -14.25
N ALA A 833 36.96 32.05 -13.77
CA ALA A 833 35.80 32.30 -12.90
C ALA A 833 34.48 31.95 -13.61
N GLY A 834 33.59 31.25 -12.90
CA GLY A 834 32.35 30.67 -13.45
C GLY A 834 32.46 29.17 -13.76
N THR A 835 33.68 28.60 -13.77
CA THR A 835 33.89 27.14 -13.90
C THR A 835 33.23 26.37 -12.75
N GLU A 836 33.11 26.98 -11.56
CA GLU A 836 32.43 26.44 -10.39
C GLU A 836 30.90 26.28 -10.54
N TYR A 837 30.31 26.87 -11.59
CA TYR A 837 28.89 26.72 -11.94
C TYR A 837 28.68 25.81 -13.17
N LEU A 838 29.76 25.22 -13.70
CA LEU A 838 29.69 24.16 -14.69
C LEU A 838 29.52 22.80 -14.02
N ASN A 839 28.90 21.87 -14.73
CA ASN A 839 28.80 20.48 -14.31
C ASN A 839 30.18 19.81 -14.23
N GLU A 840 30.45 19.11 -13.12
CA GLU A 840 31.76 18.53 -12.79
C GLU A 840 32.27 17.55 -13.85
N ASN A 841 31.39 16.69 -14.39
CA ASN A 841 31.77 15.69 -15.39
C ASN A 841 32.17 16.35 -16.72
N VAL A 842 31.53 17.45 -17.12
CA VAL A 842 31.93 18.24 -18.29
C VAL A 842 33.34 18.80 -18.13
N VAL A 843 33.65 19.36 -16.95
CA VAL A 843 34.99 19.89 -16.63
C VAL A 843 36.06 18.79 -16.71
N VAL A 844 35.76 17.58 -16.23
CA VAL A 844 36.68 16.43 -16.32
C VAL A 844 36.87 15.94 -17.77
N ALA A 845 35.80 15.88 -18.57
CA ALA A 845 35.89 15.52 -19.99
C ALA A 845 36.74 16.53 -20.79
N MET A 846 36.55 17.83 -20.56
CA MET A 846 37.35 18.91 -21.17
C MET A 846 38.84 18.79 -20.83
N ARG A 847 39.19 18.39 -19.59
CA ARG A 847 40.58 18.18 -19.14
C ARG A 847 41.26 17.05 -19.91
N ILE A 848 40.60 15.89 -20.01
CA ILE A 848 41.15 14.72 -20.71
C ILE A 848 41.31 15.00 -22.22
N TRP A 849 40.31 15.64 -22.83
CA TRP A 849 40.36 16.05 -24.24
C TRP A 849 41.53 17.00 -24.53
N SER A 850 41.69 18.05 -23.71
CA SER A 850 42.75 19.04 -23.85
C SER A 850 44.15 18.42 -23.74
N ALA A 851 44.34 17.46 -22.84
CA ALA A 851 45.60 16.76 -22.65
C ALA A 851 45.97 15.84 -23.83
N LEU A 852 45.00 15.11 -24.39
CA LEU A 852 45.23 14.28 -25.60
C LEU A 852 45.61 15.12 -26.82
N GLY A 853 44.97 16.29 -26.98
CA GLY A 853 45.35 17.28 -27.98
C GLY A 853 46.79 17.77 -27.80
N ALA A 854 47.19 18.09 -26.56
CA ALA A 854 48.57 18.49 -26.23
C ALA A 854 49.61 17.37 -26.45
N MET A 855 49.21 16.09 -26.43
CA MET A 855 50.09 14.94 -26.74
C MET A 855 50.26 14.68 -28.25
N GLY A 856 49.42 15.28 -29.09
CA GLY A 856 49.44 15.14 -30.54
C GLY A 856 48.85 13.83 -31.07
N VAL A 857 47.88 13.24 -30.37
CA VAL A 857 47.08 12.09 -30.87
C VAL A 857 46.20 12.56 -32.03
N LYS A 858 46.06 11.76 -33.10
CA LYS A 858 45.30 12.12 -34.32
C LYS A 858 44.58 10.93 -34.96
N PHE A 859 43.55 11.19 -35.75
CA PHE A 859 42.92 10.21 -36.63
C PHE A 859 43.79 9.85 -37.85
N LEU A 860 43.79 8.56 -38.22
CA LEU A 860 44.44 8.03 -39.42
C LEU A 860 43.69 6.80 -39.94
N ALA A 861 43.11 6.89 -41.14
CA ALA A 861 42.39 5.79 -41.78
C ALA A 861 43.32 4.81 -42.54
N SER A 862 43.04 3.51 -42.45
CA SER A 862 43.77 2.43 -43.14
C SER A 862 43.16 2.07 -44.49
N PRO A 863 43.97 1.64 -45.49
CA PRO A 863 43.50 1.37 -46.84
C PRO A 863 42.67 0.07 -47.02
N ASN A 864 42.69 -0.84 -46.05
CA ASN A 864 41.99 -2.14 -46.08
C ASN A 864 40.85 -2.21 -45.05
N ASN A 865 40.19 -1.09 -44.76
CA ASN A 865 39.19 -1.04 -43.69
C ASN A 865 37.92 -1.86 -44.03
N PRO A 866 37.52 -2.84 -43.20
CA PRO A 866 36.25 -3.55 -43.34
C PRO A 866 35.05 -2.69 -42.92
N PHE A 867 35.14 -1.90 -41.86
CA PHE A 867 34.00 -1.25 -41.19
C PHE A 867 33.09 -0.46 -42.14
N GLU A 868 33.65 0.37 -43.03
CA GLU A 868 32.89 1.13 -44.05
C GLU A 868 32.27 0.25 -45.16
N LYS A 869 32.78 -0.96 -45.41
CA LYS A 869 32.38 -1.85 -46.52
C LYS A 869 31.62 -3.10 -46.11
N VAL A 870 31.64 -3.44 -44.82
CA VAL A 870 31.22 -4.74 -44.32
C VAL A 870 29.89 -4.67 -43.56
N SER A 871 29.30 -3.48 -43.41
CA SER A 871 27.86 -3.36 -43.11
C SER A 871 26.93 -3.79 -44.27
N GLU A 872 27.50 -4.18 -45.43
CA GLU A 872 26.75 -4.57 -46.64
C GLU A 872 26.90 -6.06 -47.06
N ASP A 873 27.73 -6.89 -46.40
CA ASP A 873 27.88 -8.34 -46.71
C ASP A 873 27.33 -9.25 -45.57
N PRO A 874 26.26 -10.05 -45.78
CA PRO A 874 25.52 -10.68 -44.67
C PRO A 874 26.12 -11.98 -44.10
N ALA A 875 27.24 -12.49 -44.61
CA ALA A 875 27.63 -13.89 -44.33
C ALA A 875 28.22 -14.13 -42.93
N PHE A 876 29.33 -13.48 -42.57
CA PHE A 876 29.91 -13.47 -41.21
C PHE A 876 31.07 -12.44 -41.10
N PRO A 877 30.79 -11.16 -40.79
CA PRO A 877 31.79 -10.10 -40.82
C PRO A 877 32.75 -10.11 -39.61
N VAL A 878 34.05 -10.25 -39.87
CA VAL A 878 35.14 -10.15 -38.87
C VAL A 878 35.98 -8.91 -39.13
N ASP A 879 36.26 -8.15 -38.10
CA ASP A 879 36.93 -6.84 -38.12
C ASP A 879 38.05 -6.78 -37.06
N TYR A 880 38.85 -5.70 -36.99
CA TYR A 880 40.08 -5.65 -36.19
C TYR A 880 40.32 -4.32 -35.44
N THR A 881 40.13 -4.32 -34.12
CA THR A 881 40.35 -3.16 -33.23
C THR A 881 41.72 -3.21 -32.52
N GLN A 882 42.38 -2.07 -32.34
CA GLN A 882 43.61 -1.96 -31.53
C GLN A 882 43.29 -1.71 -30.05
N PHE A 883 44.20 -2.12 -29.16
CA PHE A 883 44.08 -1.78 -27.74
C PHE A 883 44.57 -0.35 -27.46
N PRO A 884 43.95 0.41 -26.54
CA PRO A 884 44.29 1.80 -26.23
C PRO A 884 45.78 2.11 -25.99
N ARG A 885 46.55 1.18 -25.39
CA ARG A 885 48.01 1.31 -25.23
C ARG A 885 48.76 1.37 -26.57
N ASP A 886 48.31 0.63 -27.57
CA ASP A 886 48.91 0.60 -28.89
C ASP A 886 48.56 1.88 -29.67
N THR A 887 47.31 2.37 -29.53
CA THR A 887 46.85 3.68 -30.05
C THR A 887 47.68 4.83 -29.45
N LEU A 888 47.90 4.83 -28.13
CA LEU A 888 48.74 5.83 -27.45
C LEU A 888 50.20 5.79 -27.92
N ARG A 889 50.79 4.60 -28.05
CA ARG A 889 52.18 4.42 -28.55
C ARG A 889 52.32 4.88 -30.00
N ARG A 890 51.32 4.58 -30.84
CA ARG A 890 51.28 5.00 -32.26
C ARG A 890 50.87 6.46 -32.47
N LYS A 891 50.32 7.12 -31.42
CA LYS A 891 49.67 8.44 -31.48
C LYS A 891 48.61 8.59 -32.58
N SER A 892 48.09 7.46 -33.06
CA SER A 892 47.19 7.39 -34.21
C SER A 892 46.36 6.12 -34.18
N GLY A 893 45.16 6.20 -34.74
CA GLY A 893 44.21 5.10 -34.85
C GLY A 893 42.99 5.49 -35.68
N GLU A 894 42.14 4.49 -35.95
CA GLU A 894 40.88 4.62 -36.65
C GLU A 894 39.74 5.08 -35.71
N CYS A 895 38.49 5.04 -36.18
CA CYS A 895 37.34 5.50 -35.39
C CYS A 895 37.09 4.64 -34.14
N ASP A 896 37.28 3.32 -34.22
CA ASP A 896 37.16 2.37 -33.12
C ASP A 896 38.34 2.47 -32.14
N ASP A 897 39.57 2.60 -32.63
CA ASP A 897 40.79 2.79 -31.84
C ASP A 897 40.76 4.06 -30.98
N LEU A 898 40.29 5.17 -31.56
CA LEU A 898 40.18 6.45 -30.85
C LEU A 898 38.99 6.46 -29.89
N THR A 899 37.87 5.84 -30.26
CA THR A 899 36.69 5.69 -29.41
C THR A 899 37.00 4.82 -28.18
N THR A 900 37.68 3.68 -28.36
CA THR A 900 38.11 2.81 -27.26
C THR A 900 39.14 3.49 -26.35
N LEU A 901 40.05 4.29 -26.90
CA LEU A 901 40.99 5.11 -26.13
C LEU A 901 40.26 6.14 -25.25
N LEU A 902 39.41 6.98 -25.85
CA LEU A 902 38.68 8.04 -25.13
C LEU A 902 37.76 7.46 -24.06
N ALA A 903 37.00 6.40 -24.39
CA ALA A 903 36.16 5.71 -23.42
C ALA A 903 36.97 5.10 -22.26
N SER A 904 38.16 4.56 -22.53
CA SER A 904 39.05 4.03 -21.48
C SER A 904 39.59 5.12 -20.56
N MET A 905 39.89 6.31 -21.10
CA MET A 905 40.39 7.43 -20.29
C MET A 905 39.27 8.10 -19.49
N PHE A 906 38.08 8.31 -20.05
CA PHE A 906 36.94 8.83 -19.30
C PHE A 906 36.56 7.91 -18.14
N GLU A 907 36.41 6.61 -18.40
CA GLU A 907 36.08 5.62 -17.36
C GLU A 907 37.18 5.44 -16.31
N GLY A 908 38.46 5.59 -16.69
CA GLY A 908 39.58 5.68 -15.76
C GLY A 908 39.63 7.00 -14.97
N GLY A 909 38.97 8.04 -15.47
CA GLY A 909 38.91 9.41 -14.96
C GLY A 909 37.58 9.77 -14.30
N THR A 910 36.83 8.78 -13.80
CA THR A 910 35.53 8.91 -13.09
C THR A 910 34.31 9.37 -13.90
N VAL A 911 34.46 9.84 -15.13
CA VAL A 911 33.34 10.20 -16.02
C VAL A 911 32.85 8.95 -16.76
N ARG A 912 31.53 8.71 -16.82
CA ARG A 912 31.00 7.61 -17.63
C ARG A 912 31.06 7.94 -19.12
N ALA A 913 31.41 6.96 -19.94
CA ALA A 913 31.35 7.07 -21.39
C ALA A 913 30.35 6.06 -21.97
N VAL A 914 29.79 6.34 -23.14
CA VAL A 914 29.07 5.39 -24.01
C VAL A 914 29.61 5.51 -25.42
N VAL A 915 29.66 4.40 -26.16
CA VAL A 915 29.94 4.41 -27.60
C VAL A 915 28.63 4.72 -28.34
N LEU A 916 28.69 5.65 -29.30
CA LEU A 916 27.63 5.94 -30.25
C LEU A 916 27.99 5.27 -31.57
N ASP A 917 27.13 4.36 -32.02
CA ASP A 917 27.38 3.49 -33.17
C ASP A 917 26.31 3.71 -34.24
N TYR A 918 26.72 3.96 -35.49
CA TYR A 918 25.84 4.19 -36.63
C TYR A 918 26.53 3.77 -37.94
N PRO A 919 25.79 3.45 -39.03
CA PRO A 919 26.37 2.83 -40.23
C PRO A 919 27.59 3.58 -40.79
N GLY A 920 28.74 2.90 -40.76
CA GLY A 920 30.01 3.39 -41.28
C GLY A 920 30.79 4.35 -40.39
N HIS A 921 30.31 4.74 -39.20
CA HIS A 921 31.05 5.62 -38.29
C HIS A 921 30.74 5.41 -36.79
N MET A 922 31.72 5.66 -35.92
CA MET A 922 31.54 5.62 -34.47
C MET A 922 32.05 6.90 -33.79
N ALA A 923 31.35 7.28 -32.73
CA ALA A 923 31.73 8.34 -31.81
C ALA A 923 31.52 7.88 -30.36
N LEU A 924 31.66 8.78 -29.38
CA LEU A 924 31.25 8.53 -28.00
C LEU A 924 30.31 9.63 -27.49
N ALA A 925 29.69 9.40 -26.34
CA ALA A 925 29.15 10.44 -25.49
C ALA A 925 29.58 10.22 -24.05
N PHE A 926 29.59 11.27 -23.23
CA PHE A 926 29.89 11.17 -21.80
C PHE A 926 28.74 11.70 -20.93
N ASP A 927 28.60 11.10 -19.76
CA ASP A 927 27.50 11.37 -18.82
C ASP A 927 27.75 12.65 -18.04
N THR A 928 26.80 13.58 -18.07
CA THR A 928 26.85 14.77 -17.20
C THR A 928 26.52 14.44 -15.74
N GLY A 929 25.89 13.28 -15.48
CA GLY A 929 25.47 12.87 -14.14
C GLY A 929 24.15 13.49 -13.67
N SER A 930 23.48 14.30 -14.50
CA SER A 930 22.21 14.97 -14.16
C SER A 930 21.12 14.75 -15.22
N ASN A 931 19.85 14.73 -14.78
CA ASN A 931 18.66 14.82 -15.65
C ASN A 931 18.05 16.22 -15.69
N ASP A 932 18.66 17.19 -15.04
CA ASP A 932 18.21 18.58 -15.05
C ASP A 932 19.04 19.38 -16.08
N PRO A 933 18.41 19.89 -17.18
CA PRO A 933 19.12 20.73 -18.13
C PRO A 933 19.65 22.03 -17.50
N GLU A 934 19.00 22.52 -16.44
CA GLU A 934 19.34 23.79 -15.78
C GLU A 934 20.58 23.65 -14.88
N GLU A 935 20.76 22.48 -14.25
CA GLU A 935 21.99 22.08 -13.54
C GLU A 935 23.19 22.05 -14.49
N ILE A 936 23.03 21.37 -15.64
CA ILE A 936 24.09 21.21 -16.65
C ILE A 936 24.39 22.55 -17.33
N GLY A 937 23.37 23.38 -17.52
CA GLY A 937 23.50 24.72 -18.07
C GLY A 937 23.56 24.82 -19.58
N LEU A 938 23.30 23.74 -20.32
CA LEU A 938 23.18 23.77 -21.78
C LEU A 938 21.72 23.67 -22.23
N PRO A 939 21.37 24.21 -23.41
CA PRO A 939 20.08 23.91 -24.03
C PRO A 939 19.91 22.40 -24.20
N VAL A 940 18.72 21.86 -23.96
CA VAL A 940 18.39 20.44 -24.26
C VAL A 940 18.75 20.08 -25.71
N GLY A 941 18.65 21.05 -26.62
CA GLY A 941 19.08 20.93 -28.01
C GLY A 941 20.59 20.69 -28.23
N LYS A 942 21.47 20.87 -27.24
CA LYS A 942 22.91 20.57 -27.30
C LYS A 942 23.30 19.21 -26.66
N MET A 943 22.32 18.44 -26.18
CA MET A 943 22.56 17.18 -25.45
C MET A 943 21.74 16.03 -26.04
N ILE A 944 22.07 14.80 -25.63
CA ILE A 944 21.22 13.62 -25.85
C ILE A 944 20.75 13.09 -24.49
N LYS A 945 19.55 12.54 -24.41
CA LYS A 945 19.07 11.87 -23.20
C LYS A 945 19.33 10.38 -23.32
N TYR A 946 20.03 9.80 -22.35
CA TYR A 946 20.31 8.37 -22.28
C TYR A 946 20.21 7.91 -20.83
N GLN A 947 19.49 6.82 -20.58
CA GLN A 947 19.05 6.44 -19.23
C GLN A 947 18.34 7.64 -18.54
N ASP A 948 18.60 7.84 -17.25
CA ASP A 948 18.03 8.92 -16.43
C ASP A 948 18.97 10.13 -16.28
N THR A 949 19.82 10.40 -17.29
CA THR A 949 20.69 11.60 -17.35
C THR A 949 20.81 12.15 -18.78
N PHE A 950 21.37 13.35 -18.91
CA PHE A 950 21.83 13.92 -20.17
C PHE A 950 23.30 13.62 -20.42
N TRP A 951 23.62 13.40 -21.69
CA TRP A 951 24.94 13.04 -22.18
C TRP A 951 25.35 13.98 -23.30
N ILE A 952 26.65 14.25 -23.39
CA ILE A 952 27.23 15.12 -24.41
C ILE A 952 28.01 14.23 -25.39
N PRO A 953 27.58 14.11 -26.66
CA PRO A 953 28.35 13.48 -27.72
C PRO A 953 29.71 14.15 -27.94
N LEU A 954 30.70 13.40 -28.39
CA LEU A 954 32.04 13.89 -28.70
C LEU A 954 32.64 13.07 -29.84
N GLU A 955 33.10 13.76 -30.88
CA GLU A 955 33.62 13.13 -32.09
C GLU A 955 35.07 12.66 -31.89
N ALA A 956 35.27 11.34 -31.73
CA ALA A 956 36.58 10.77 -31.41
C ALA A 956 37.65 11.11 -32.45
N THR A 957 37.28 11.20 -33.73
CA THR A 957 38.21 11.51 -34.83
C THR A 957 38.71 12.96 -34.81
N MET A 958 38.04 13.86 -34.09
CA MET A 958 38.42 15.28 -33.95
C MET A 958 39.36 15.56 -32.77
N VAL A 959 39.96 14.54 -32.15
CA VAL A 959 40.91 14.70 -31.04
C VAL A 959 42.02 15.70 -31.40
N GLY A 960 42.11 16.79 -30.62
CA GLY A 960 43.02 17.92 -30.86
C GLY A 960 42.35 19.22 -31.35
N SER A 961 41.09 19.18 -31.79
CA SER A 961 40.25 20.34 -32.08
C SER A 961 39.64 20.96 -30.80
N PRO A 962 39.02 22.16 -30.86
CA PRO A 962 38.22 22.71 -29.76
C PRO A 962 37.12 21.75 -29.27
N PHE A 963 36.84 21.79 -27.97
CA PHE A 963 35.93 20.83 -27.33
C PHE A 963 34.47 20.99 -27.79
N GLU A 964 33.96 22.22 -27.85
CA GLU A 964 32.58 22.49 -28.27
C GLU A 964 32.37 22.14 -29.76
N GLU A 965 33.37 22.36 -30.62
CA GLU A 965 33.32 21.98 -32.04
C GLU A 965 33.20 20.45 -32.22
N ALA A 966 33.97 19.67 -31.46
CA ALA A 966 33.90 18.21 -31.51
C ALA A 966 32.58 17.66 -30.94
N ALA A 967 31.98 18.36 -29.96
CA ALA A 967 30.69 17.99 -29.39
C ALA A 967 29.52 18.30 -30.34
N ASP A 968 29.48 19.50 -30.93
CA ASP A 968 28.45 19.90 -31.90
C ASP A 968 28.49 19.03 -33.17
N ASN A 969 29.67 18.58 -33.61
CA ASN A 969 29.81 17.64 -34.73
C ASN A 969 29.20 16.27 -34.42
N ALA A 970 29.61 15.62 -33.32
CA ALA A 970 29.05 14.32 -32.95
C ALA A 970 27.54 14.38 -32.67
N LEU A 971 27.06 15.46 -32.05
CA LEU A 971 25.64 15.66 -31.79
C LEU A 971 24.82 15.76 -33.09
N ARG A 972 25.33 16.48 -34.09
CA ARG A 972 24.71 16.57 -35.41
C ARG A 972 24.65 15.21 -36.10
N SER A 973 25.78 14.52 -36.21
CA SER A 973 25.85 13.17 -36.81
C SER A 973 24.92 12.19 -36.12
N TYR A 974 24.95 12.14 -34.78
CA TYR A 974 24.06 11.28 -34.00
C TYR A 974 22.57 11.60 -34.23
N LYS A 975 22.17 12.87 -34.22
CA LYS A 975 20.77 13.25 -34.49
C LYS A 975 20.31 12.88 -35.89
N GLU A 976 21.16 13.10 -36.90
CA GLU A 976 20.85 12.76 -38.29
C GLU A 976 20.68 11.25 -38.50
N MET A 977 21.45 10.41 -37.79
CA MET A 977 21.33 8.95 -37.87
C MET A 977 20.23 8.38 -36.97
N ALA A 978 20.06 8.91 -35.76
CA ALA A 978 18.96 8.53 -34.87
C ALA A 978 17.59 8.85 -35.47
N ALA A 979 17.44 9.99 -36.17
CA ALA A 979 16.21 10.34 -36.89
C ALA A 979 15.87 9.36 -38.05
N LYS A 980 16.88 8.63 -38.57
CA LYS A 980 16.71 7.58 -39.59
C LYS A 980 16.50 6.18 -38.98
N GLY A 981 16.53 6.05 -37.65
CA GLY A 981 16.51 4.75 -36.95
C GLY A 981 17.85 4.00 -36.98
N ASN A 982 18.93 4.65 -37.41
CA ASN A 982 20.22 4.06 -37.71
C ASN A 982 21.30 4.44 -36.68
N ALA A 983 20.96 4.56 -35.39
CA ALA A 983 21.93 4.83 -34.34
C ALA A 983 21.67 3.97 -33.09
N SER A 984 22.75 3.45 -32.50
CA SER A 984 22.76 2.60 -31.30
C SER A 984 23.69 3.21 -30.23
N ILE A 985 23.48 2.82 -28.96
CA ILE A 985 24.31 3.26 -27.83
C ILE A 985 24.80 2.03 -27.06
N THR A 986 26.13 1.90 -26.94
CA THR A 986 26.82 0.83 -26.22
C THR A 986 27.49 1.38 -24.96
N ASP A 987 26.95 1.03 -23.79
CA ASP A 987 27.45 1.41 -22.46
C ASP A 987 28.57 0.43 -22.01
N PRO A 988 29.84 0.86 -21.88
CA PRO A 988 30.96 0.02 -21.46
C PRO A 988 30.74 -0.63 -20.10
N ARG A 989 30.06 0.02 -19.15
CA ARG A 989 29.83 -0.57 -17.82
C ARG A 989 28.83 -1.72 -17.87
N GLU A 990 27.80 -1.61 -18.69
CA GLU A 990 26.86 -2.70 -18.93
C GLU A 990 27.47 -3.78 -19.85
N ALA A 991 28.28 -3.37 -20.83
CA ALA A 991 28.99 -4.28 -21.72
C ALA A 991 30.06 -5.10 -20.97
N TRP A 992 30.84 -4.51 -20.06
CA TRP A 992 31.86 -5.21 -19.26
C TRP A 992 31.32 -6.28 -18.31
N LYS A 993 30.05 -6.21 -17.91
CA LYS A 993 29.37 -7.30 -17.16
C LYS A 993 29.25 -8.57 -18.00
N VAL A 994 29.34 -8.44 -19.32
CA VAL A 994 29.26 -9.51 -20.31
C VAL A 994 30.66 -9.74 -20.88
N TYR A 995 31.18 -8.75 -21.60
CA TYR A 995 32.47 -8.71 -22.31
C TYR A 995 33.53 -7.98 -21.47
N GLU A 996 34.08 -8.67 -20.47
CA GLU A 996 35.14 -8.09 -19.61
C GLU A 996 36.33 -7.51 -20.41
N PRO A 997 36.98 -6.42 -19.96
CA PRO A 997 38.19 -5.90 -20.60
C PRO A 997 39.29 -6.96 -20.66
N ALA A 998 40.00 -7.04 -21.79
CA ALA A 998 41.13 -7.94 -21.93
C ALA A 998 42.23 -7.60 -20.90
N THR A 999 42.79 -8.63 -20.25
CA THR A 999 43.95 -8.45 -19.36
C THR A 999 45.21 -8.74 -20.15
N LEU A 1000 45.69 -7.71 -20.85
CA LEU A 1000 46.88 -7.78 -21.69
C LEU A 1000 48.14 -8.11 -20.87
N PRO A 1001 49.15 -8.77 -21.48
CA PRO A 1001 50.47 -8.95 -20.88
C PRO A 1001 51.10 -7.63 -20.40
N LYS A 1002 52.09 -7.73 -19.51
CA LYS A 1002 52.86 -6.57 -19.03
C LYS A 1002 53.48 -5.83 -20.24
N PRO A 1003 53.30 -4.50 -20.35
CA PRO A 1003 53.91 -3.72 -21.43
C PRO A 1003 55.42 -3.56 -21.21
N ASP A 1004 56.15 -3.32 -22.30
CA ASP A 1004 57.50 -2.79 -22.24
C ASP A 1004 57.48 -1.34 -21.69
N GLN A 1005 58.55 -0.92 -21.01
CA GLN A 1005 58.54 0.27 -20.15
C GLN A 1005 58.62 1.61 -20.90
N GLU A 1006 57.48 2.14 -21.36
CA GLU A 1006 57.36 3.52 -21.87
C GLU A 1006 56.46 4.39 -20.98
N THR A 1007 56.95 5.58 -20.60
CA THR A 1007 56.19 6.59 -19.84
C THR A 1007 55.69 7.70 -20.76
N LEU A 1008 54.37 7.95 -20.72
CA LEU A 1008 53.69 8.97 -21.53
C LEU A 1008 53.33 10.19 -20.68
N LYS A 1009 53.50 11.41 -21.24
CA LYS A 1009 53.09 12.68 -20.60
C LYS A 1009 52.61 13.71 -21.63
N ALA A 1010 51.71 14.59 -21.21
CA ALA A 1010 51.26 15.77 -21.95
C ALA A 1010 52.15 16.99 -21.64
N ASP A 1011 52.26 17.94 -22.58
CA ASP A 1011 52.87 19.24 -22.30
C ASP A 1011 51.98 20.08 -21.39
N ARG A 1012 52.57 20.69 -20.36
CA ARG A 1012 51.81 21.40 -19.33
C ARG A 1012 51.22 22.72 -19.84
N ALA A 1013 52.00 23.50 -20.57
CA ALA A 1013 51.59 24.84 -21.00
C ALA A 1013 50.49 24.75 -22.06
N GLU A 1014 50.64 23.84 -23.01
CA GLU A 1014 49.64 23.58 -24.05
C GLU A 1014 48.35 22.96 -23.47
N TYR A 1015 48.44 22.08 -22.46
CA TYR A 1015 47.27 21.55 -21.75
C TYR A 1015 46.48 22.65 -21.02
N GLU A 1016 47.14 23.47 -20.20
CA GLU A 1016 46.49 24.51 -19.40
C GLU A 1016 45.82 25.57 -20.27
N LYS A 1017 46.48 25.97 -21.37
CA LYS A 1017 45.91 26.85 -22.38
C LYS A 1017 44.64 26.27 -23.01
N ARG A 1018 44.71 25.05 -23.56
CA ARG A 1018 43.56 24.38 -24.23
C ARG A 1018 42.35 24.20 -23.31
N PHE A 1019 42.60 23.92 -22.03
CA PHE A 1019 41.53 23.81 -21.04
C PHE A 1019 40.87 25.16 -20.75
N ASN A 1020 41.65 26.22 -20.52
CA ASN A 1020 41.10 27.55 -20.24
C ASN A 1020 40.31 28.08 -21.45
N ASP A 1021 40.84 27.96 -22.66
CA ASP A 1021 40.17 28.35 -23.91
C ASP A 1021 38.79 27.65 -24.01
N SER A 1022 38.74 26.33 -23.75
CA SER A 1022 37.48 25.54 -23.78
C SER A 1022 36.50 25.90 -22.65
N ALA A 1023 37.00 26.20 -21.45
CA ALA A 1023 36.18 26.51 -20.29
C ALA A 1023 35.54 27.91 -20.39
N GLU A 1024 36.26 28.91 -20.90
CA GLU A 1024 35.71 30.26 -21.12
C GLU A 1024 34.58 30.24 -22.15
N GLU A 1025 34.75 29.50 -23.25
CA GLU A 1025 33.72 29.32 -24.29
C GLU A 1025 32.45 28.70 -23.68
N TYR A 1026 32.60 27.62 -22.91
CA TYR A 1026 31.48 26.88 -22.32
C TYR A 1026 30.74 27.65 -21.21
N VAL A 1027 31.44 28.42 -20.35
CA VAL A 1027 30.81 29.34 -19.38
C VAL A 1027 29.98 30.42 -20.10
N SER A 1028 30.49 30.93 -21.22
CA SER A 1028 29.80 31.94 -22.03
C SER A 1028 28.56 31.36 -22.72
N ALA A 1029 28.65 30.14 -23.26
CA ALA A 1029 27.52 29.39 -23.83
C ALA A 1029 26.43 29.11 -22.79
N ARG A 1030 26.80 28.70 -21.56
CA ARG A 1030 25.88 28.48 -20.44
C ARG A 1030 25.08 29.74 -20.10
N TYR A 1031 25.76 30.87 -19.95
CA TYR A 1031 25.12 32.15 -19.68
C TYR A 1031 24.16 32.57 -20.81
N ALA A 1032 24.60 32.43 -22.07
CA ALA A 1032 23.79 32.78 -23.23
C ALA A 1032 22.51 31.93 -23.33
N ALA A 1033 22.61 30.62 -23.03
CA ALA A 1033 21.48 29.69 -23.04
C ALA A 1033 20.40 30.09 -22.02
N LEU A 1034 20.76 30.22 -20.73
CA LEU A 1034 19.80 30.60 -19.69
C LEU A 1034 19.20 31.99 -19.93
N ASN A 1035 20.03 32.98 -20.29
CA ASN A 1035 19.55 34.34 -20.55
C ASN A 1035 18.61 34.39 -21.76
N SER A 1036 18.85 33.58 -22.80
CA SER A 1036 17.95 33.44 -23.94
C SER A 1036 16.60 32.81 -23.53
N GLN A 1037 16.62 31.72 -22.77
CA GLN A 1037 15.41 31.05 -22.26
C GLN A 1037 14.54 32.01 -21.44
N ILE A 1038 15.15 32.72 -20.48
CA ILE A 1038 14.45 33.69 -19.63
C ILE A 1038 13.91 34.86 -20.47
N LYS A 1039 14.64 35.34 -21.48
CA LYS A 1039 14.15 36.37 -22.41
C LYS A 1039 12.96 35.89 -23.25
N THR A 1040 12.97 34.65 -23.73
CA THR A 1040 11.83 34.07 -24.46
C THR A 1040 10.61 33.94 -23.55
N GLN A 1041 10.79 33.50 -22.30
CA GLN A 1041 9.72 33.43 -21.31
C GLN A 1041 9.19 34.83 -20.96
N LEU A 1042 10.05 35.83 -20.77
CA LEU A 1042 9.65 37.23 -20.52
C LEU A 1042 8.84 37.83 -21.68
N ALA A 1043 9.15 37.47 -22.92
CA ALA A 1043 8.40 37.90 -24.10
C ALA A 1043 7.04 37.18 -24.25
N ALA A 1044 6.89 35.99 -23.68
CA ALA A 1044 5.66 35.20 -23.69
C ALA A 1044 4.76 35.44 -22.46
N ALA A 1045 5.31 35.99 -21.37
CA ALA A 1045 4.61 36.25 -20.12
C ALA A 1045 3.48 37.29 -20.30
N ALA A 1046 2.24 36.85 -20.12
CA ALA A 1046 1.05 37.68 -20.25
C ALA A 1046 0.79 38.49 -18.98
N GLU A 1047 0.96 37.88 -17.80
CA GLU A 1047 0.71 38.49 -16.50
C GLU A 1047 1.97 39.19 -15.96
N ASP A 1048 1.79 40.25 -15.17
CA ASP A 1048 2.93 41.01 -14.61
C ASP A 1048 3.60 40.28 -13.44
N SER A 1049 2.90 39.34 -12.78
CA SER A 1049 3.48 38.41 -11.81
C SER A 1049 4.50 37.47 -12.45
N ASP A 1050 4.17 36.87 -13.60
CA ASP A 1050 5.08 35.97 -14.32
C ASP A 1050 6.36 36.72 -14.74
N LYS A 1051 6.23 37.98 -15.17
CA LYS A 1051 7.37 38.83 -15.52
C LYS A 1051 8.25 39.14 -14.31
N MET A 1052 7.67 39.32 -13.13
CA MET A 1052 8.43 39.53 -11.89
C MET A 1052 9.25 38.30 -11.51
N ASP A 1053 8.66 37.11 -11.52
CA ASP A 1053 9.38 35.85 -11.23
C ASP A 1053 10.52 35.61 -12.23
N LEU A 1054 10.27 35.87 -13.52
CA LEU A 1054 11.29 35.76 -14.56
C LEU A 1054 12.39 36.84 -14.46
N HIS A 1055 12.06 38.05 -14.00
CA HIS A 1055 13.07 39.06 -13.66
C HIS A 1055 13.88 38.66 -12.41
N MET A 1056 13.30 37.95 -11.44
CA MET A 1056 14.03 37.42 -10.29
C MET A 1056 15.06 36.40 -10.74
N GLN A 1057 14.65 35.46 -11.61
CA GLN A 1057 15.54 34.45 -12.22
C GLN A 1057 16.63 35.10 -13.07
N ALA A 1058 16.29 36.07 -13.93
CA ALA A 1058 17.26 36.82 -14.73
C ALA A 1058 18.34 37.48 -13.85
N GLY A 1059 17.93 38.08 -12.73
CA GLY A 1059 18.85 38.75 -11.81
C GLY A 1059 19.82 37.78 -11.14
N ILE A 1060 19.33 36.62 -10.69
CA ILE A 1060 20.16 35.58 -10.04
C ILE A 1060 21.18 35.01 -11.04
N VAL A 1061 20.74 34.64 -12.25
CA VAL A 1061 21.62 34.09 -13.30
C VAL A 1061 22.69 35.09 -13.72
N ALA A 1062 22.33 36.38 -13.85
CA ALA A 1062 23.29 37.43 -14.14
C ALA A 1062 24.33 37.61 -13.02
N ALA A 1063 23.92 37.56 -11.75
CA ALA A 1063 24.81 37.70 -10.60
C ALA A 1063 25.84 36.54 -10.52
N GLN A 1064 25.41 35.30 -10.78
CA GLN A 1064 26.28 34.12 -10.82
C GLN A 1064 27.40 34.24 -11.88
N HIS A 1065 27.12 34.84 -13.02
CA HIS A 1065 28.09 35.00 -14.12
C HIS A 1065 28.84 36.35 -14.07
N GLY A 1066 28.88 37.01 -12.91
CA GLY A 1066 29.56 38.30 -12.72
C GLY A 1066 28.96 39.49 -13.47
N LYS A 1067 27.78 39.33 -14.09
CA LYS A 1067 27.07 40.38 -14.85
C LYS A 1067 26.25 41.27 -13.92
N PHE A 1068 26.90 41.83 -12.89
CA PHE A 1068 26.20 42.50 -11.79
C PHE A 1068 25.31 43.68 -12.23
N ALA A 1069 25.69 44.43 -13.26
CA ALA A 1069 24.87 45.51 -13.80
C ALA A 1069 23.56 45.02 -14.45
N GLU A 1070 23.56 43.81 -15.02
CA GLU A 1070 22.33 43.16 -15.52
C GLU A 1070 21.49 42.61 -14.35
N ALA A 1071 22.15 42.09 -13.30
CA ALA A 1071 21.47 41.64 -12.09
C ALA A 1071 20.75 42.79 -11.35
N GLU A 1072 21.46 43.88 -11.08
CA GLU A 1072 20.92 45.11 -10.48
C GLU A 1072 19.73 45.65 -11.30
N LYS A 1073 19.83 45.64 -12.63
CA LYS A 1073 18.75 46.05 -13.53
C LYS A 1073 17.52 45.14 -13.41
N SER A 1074 17.71 43.83 -13.39
CA SER A 1074 16.61 42.86 -13.30
C SER A 1074 15.87 42.96 -11.97
N PHE A 1075 16.57 42.99 -10.83
CA PHE A 1075 15.93 43.22 -9.53
C PHE A 1075 15.30 44.62 -9.44
N GLY A 1076 15.94 45.64 -10.02
CA GLY A 1076 15.40 47.00 -10.08
C GLY A 1076 14.07 47.12 -10.85
N LEU A 1077 13.83 46.29 -11.87
CA LEU A 1077 12.54 46.24 -12.58
C LEU A 1077 11.41 45.69 -11.68
N ILE A 1078 11.71 44.71 -10.82
CA ILE A 1078 10.76 44.20 -9.82
C ILE A 1078 10.41 45.32 -8.83
N LEU A 1079 11.42 46.03 -8.33
CA LEU A 1079 11.25 47.11 -7.35
C LEU A 1079 10.59 48.37 -7.91
N GLN A 1080 10.53 48.56 -9.25
CA GLN A 1080 9.74 49.62 -9.86
C GLN A 1080 8.23 49.33 -9.79
N SER A 1081 7.83 48.07 -9.95
CA SER A 1081 6.43 47.64 -9.84
C SER A 1081 6.01 47.37 -8.39
N GLN A 1082 6.91 46.82 -7.56
CA GLN A 1082 6.68 46.54 -6.15
C GLN A 1082 7.88 47.03 -5.31
N PRO A 1083 7.89 48.32 -4.86
CA PRO A 1083 9.01 48.94 -4.13
C PRO A 1083 9.39 48.31 -2.78
N ALA A 1084 8.65 47.30 -2.35
CA ALA A 1084 8.77 46.61 -1.08
C ALA A 1084 8.89 45.08 -1.24
N ASP A 1085 9.16 44.58 -2.45
CA ASP A 1085 9.30 43.13 -2.68
C ASP A 1085 10.48 42.56 -1.85
N PRO A 1086 10.24 41.65 -0.89
CA PRO A 1086 11.28 41.17 0.02
C PRO A 1086 12.32 40.31 -0.70
N GLY A 1087 11.93 39.57 -1.75
CA GLY A 1087 12.83 38.72 -2.53
C GLY A 1087 13.83 39.52 -3.36
N ALA A 1088 13.37 40.56 -4.04
CA ALA A 1088 14.19 41.43 -4.87
C ALA A 1088 15.12 42.30 -4.02
N LEU A 1089 14.64 42.81 -2.87
CA LEU A 1089 15.48 43.49 -1.89
C LEU A 1089 16.57 42.56 -1.34
N ASN A 1090 16.22 41.34 -0.90
CA ASN A 1090 17.21 40.37 -0.41
C ASN A 1090 18.26 40.02 -1.47
N ASN A 1091 17.85 39.81 -2.72
CA ASN A 1091 18.78 39.48 -3.81
C ASN A 1091 19.63 40.67 -4.29
N LEU A 1092 19.11 41.90 -4.27
CA LEU A 1092 19.92 43.11 -4.50
C LEU A 1092 20.95 43.31 -3.36
N GLY A 1093 20.59 42.91 -2.13
CA GLY A 1093 21.52 42.78 -1.01
C GLY A 1093 22.65 41.81 -1.29
N ASN A 1094 22.33 40.61 -1.82
CA ASN A 1094 23.33 39.60 -2.21
C ASN A 1094 24.30 40.13 -3.29
N VAL A 1095 23.81 40.82 -4.32
CA VAL A 1095 24.67 41.43 -5.36
C VAL A 1095 25.62 42.48 -4.76
N SER A 1096 25.10 43.37 -3.91
CA SER A 1096 25.91 44.39 -3.23
C SER A 1096 26.99 43.75 -2.34
N PHE A 1097 26.66 42.65 -1.64
CA PHE A 1097 27.60 41.91 -0.81
C PHE A 1097 28.73 41.27 -1.63
N LEU A 1098 28.42 40.66 -2.78
CA LEU A 1098 29.41 40.07 -3.69
C LEU A 1098 30.35 41.12 -4.32
N GLN A 1099 29.87 42.34 -4.53
CA GLN A 1099 30.67 43.49 -4.96
C GLN A 1099 31.51 44.13 -3.83
N GLY A 1100 31.37 43.67 -2.58
CA GLY A 1100 32.03 44.27 -1.41
C GLY A 1100 31.38 45.56 -0.88
N LYS A 1101 30.16 45.91 -1.34
CA LYS A 1101 29.38 47.07 -0.88
C LYS A 1101 28.51 46.70 0.33
N TYR A 1102 29.15 46.43 1.47
CA TYR A 1102 28.48 45.83 2.63
C TYR A 1102 27.39 46.73 3.27
N GLU A 1103 27.56 48.05 3.26
CA GLU A 1103 26.57 49.01 3.77
C GLU A 1103 25.27 49.00 2.96
N ASP A 1104 25.37 48.86 1.63
CA ASP A 1104 24.20 48.81 0.75
C ASP A 1104 23.52 47.43 0.81
N ALA A 1105 24.32 46.36 0.97
CA ALA A 1105 23.80 45.04 1.27
C ALA A 1105 22.95 45.04 2.56
N PHE A 1106 23.49 45.61 3.64
CA PHE A 1106 22.81 45.72 4.93
C PHE A 1106 21.49 46.48 4.84
N LYS A 1107 21.44 47.64 4.14
CA LYS A 1107 20.20 48.41 3.94
C LYS A 1107 19.13 47.57 3.22
N ASN A 1108 19.51 46.88 2.15
CA ASN A 1108 18.60 46.06 1.36
C ASN A 1108 18.03 44.87 2.17
N TYR A 1109 18.87 44.14 2.92
CA TYR A 1109 18.40 43.08 3.81
C TYR A 1109 17.49 43.61 4.93
N LEU A 1110 17.80 44.79 5.49
CA LEU A 1110 16.98 45.40 6.53
C LEU A 1110 15.60 45.77 5.98
N GLN A 1111 15.53 46.36 4.79
CA GLN A 1111 14.28 46.68 4.13
C GLN A 1111 13.47 45.40 3.80
N ALA A 1112 14.11 44.32 3.35
CA ALA A 1112 13.45 43.03 3.14
C ALA A 1112 12.84 42.47 4.44
N SER A 1113 13.58 42.52 5.56
CA SER A 1113 13.14 41.99 6.87
C SER A 1113 11.96 42.74 7.49
N ILE A 1114 11.68 43.97 7.03
CA ILE A 1114 10.51 44.75 7.44
C ILE A 1114 9.25 44.30 6.68
N GLN A 1115 9.41 43.77 5.47
CA GLN A 1115 8.31 43.37 4.58
C GLN A 1115 7.96 41.88 4.73
N ASP A 1116 8.98 41.03 4.93
CA ASP A 1116 8.81 39.66 5.41
C ASP A 1116 9.59 39.47 6.72
N SER A 1117 8.90 39.70 7.84
CA SER A 1117 9.49 39.56 9.18
C SER A 1117 9.60 38.13 9.66
N GLU A 1118 9.02 37.17 8.93
CA GLU A 1118 8.88 35.77 9.34
C GLU A 1118 9.75 34.81 8.52
N ASP A 1119 10.40 35.25 7.43
CA ASP A 1119 11.46 34.50 6.76
C ASP A 1119 12.77 34.51 7.57
N PRO A 1120 13.23 33.37 8.15
CA PRO A 1120 14.49 33.29 8.87
C PRO A 1120 15.73 33.57 8.00
N SER A 1121 15.61 33.41 6.67
CA SER A 1121 16.72 33.55 5.71
C SER A 1121 17.22 34.99 5.61
N VAL A 1122 16.30 35.97 5.59
CA VAL A 1122 16.64 37.40 5.54
C VAL A 1122 17.33 37.85 6.83
N TRP A 1123 16.86 37.39 7.98
CA TRP A 1123 17.50 37.64 9.28
C TRP A 1123 18.94 37.08 9.32
N MET A 1124 19.20 35.94 8.68
CA MET A 1124 20.54 35.35 8.59
C MET A 1124 21.49 36.17 7.69
N ASN A 1125 20.98 36.81 6.63
CA ASN A 1125 21.76 37.73 5.80
C ASN A 1125 22.08 39.06 6.53
N LEU A 1126 21.17 39.53 7.41
CA LEU A 1126 21.45 40.64 8.33
C LEU A 1126 22.57 40.32 9.34
N VAL A 1127 22.63 39.10 9.89
CA VAL A 1127 23.76 38.66 10.73
C VAL A 1127 25.09 38.77 9.97
N ARG A 1128 25.17 38.21 8.75
CA ARG A 1128 26.38 38.20 7.92
C ARG A 1128 26.88 39.60 7.55
N SER A 1129 25.97 40.46 7.10
CA SER A 1129 26.31 41.84 6.74
C SER A 1129 26.69 42.68 7.95
N SER A 1130 25.99 42.53 9.09
CA SER A 1130 26.37 43.19 10.35
C SER A 1130 27.78 42.83 10.81
N LEU A 1131 28.18 41.55 10.70
CA LEU A 1131 29.52 41.09 11.06
C LEU A 1131 30.61 41.70 10.15
N LYS A 1132 30.38 41.78 8.82
CA LYS A 1132 31.32 42.46 7.89
C LYS A 1132 31.45 43.96 8.17
N LEU A 1133 30.39 44.60 8.71
CA LEU A 1133 30.37 45.99 9.16
C LEU A 1133 30.86 46.19 10.62
N GLY A 1134 31.30 45.13 11.31
CA GLY A 1134 31.76 45.19 12.71
C GLY A 1134 30.66 45.36 13.77
N LYS A 1135 29.38 45.33 13.38
CA LYS A 1135 28.20 45.58 14.22
C LYS A 1135 27.77 44.33 15.02
N LYS A 1136 28.60 43.87 15.95
CA LYS A 1136 28.39 42.59 16.65
C LYS A 1136 27.08 42.53 17.49
N ASP A 1137 26.62 43.64 18.06
CA ASP A 1137 25.39 43.68 18.87
C ASP A 1137 24.10 43.59 18.02
N GLU A 1138 24.10 44.20 16.84
CA GLU A 1138 23.00 44.07 15.86
C GLU A 1138 22.93 42.63 15.35
N ALA A 1139 24.09 42.04 14.99
CA ALA A 1139 24.19 40.64 14.58
C ALA A 1139 23.61 39.68 15.64
N ALA A 1140 23.97 39.85 16.91
CA ALA A 1140 23.45 39.04 18.02
C ALA A 1140 21.92 39.18 18.24
N THR A 1141 21.33 40.29 17.81
CA THR A 1141 19.89 40.55 17.91
C THR A 1141 19.13 39.86 16.78
N PHE A 1142 19.60 40.00 15.53
CA PHE A 1142 19.00 39.33 14.37
C PHE A 1142 19.13 37.80 14.45
N ALA A 1143 20.25 37.29 14.94
CA ALA A 1143 20.48 35.89 15.25
C ALA A 1143 19.37 35.27 16.12
N LYS A 1144 18.93 35.96 17.17
CA LYS A 1144 17.85 35.49 18.05
C LYS A 1144 16.49 35.46 17.35
N LYS A 1145 16.21 36.43 16.48
CA LYS A 1145 14.94 36.48 15.71
C LYS A 1145 14.89 35.35 14.67
N ALA A 1146 15.99 35.04 13.98
CA ALA A 1146 16.07 33.92 13.05
C ALA A 1146 15.75 32.57 13.72
N VAL A 1147 16.38 32.27 14.87
CA VAL A 1147 16.18 31.00 15.62
C VAL A 1147 14.78 30.92 16.26
N ALA A 1148 14.17 32.05 16.61
CA ALA A 1148 12.81 32.08 17.14
C ALA A 1148 11.73 31.78 16.08
N LEU A 1149 12.00 32.09 14.81
CA LEU A 1149 11.14 31.79 13.67
C LEU A 1149 11.31 30.36 13.18
N ASP A 1150 12.56 29.91 13.06
CA ASP A 1150 12.92 28.55 12.70
C ASP A 1150 14.04 28.04 13.60
N LYS A 1151 13.69 27.11 14.48
CA LYS A 1151 14.63 26.51 15.43
C LYS A 1151 15.74 25.69 14.76
N SER A 1152 15.60 25.31 13.49
CA SER A 1152 16.66 24.59 12.76
C SER A 1152 17.91 25.45 12.49
N GLN A 1153 17.80 26.79 12.58
CA GLN A 1153 18.89 27.73 12.30
C GLN A 1153 19.94 27.85 13.42
N GLU A 1154 19.68 27.26 14.60
CA GLU A 1154 20.46 27.44 15.84
C GLU A 1154 21.96 27.14 15.65
N ALA A 1155 22.30 26.03 14.96
CA ALA A 1155 23.68 25.62 14.72
C ALA A 1155 24.47 26.53 13.76
N ALA A 1156 23.79 27.13 12.77
CA ALA A 1156 24.43 28.01 11.79
C ALA A 1156 24.74 29.39 12.39
N VAL A 1157 23.83 29.90 13.23
CA VAL A 1157 24.04 31.13 14.02
C VAL A 1157 25.22 30.97 14.98
N GLU A 1158 25.30 29.83 15.66
CA GLU A 1158 26.41 29.50 16.56
C GLU A 1158 27.79 29.45 15.88
N ALA A 1159 27.85 29.21 14.57
CA ALA A 1159 29.09 29.20 13.81
C ALA A 1159 29.51 30.63 13.43
N LEU A 1160 28.60 31.42 12.87
CA LEU A 1160 28.88 32.81 12.45
C LEU A 1160 29.28 33.72 13.62
N MET A 1161 28.69 33.53 14.80
CA MET A 1161 28.99 34.36 15.97
C MET A 1161 30.32 34.00 16.67
N LYS A 1162 31.10 33.05 16.14
CA LYS A 1162 32.45 32.68 16.62
C LYS A 1162 33.58 33.35 15.80
N GLU A 1163 33.25 34.02 14.69
CA GLU A 1163 34.14 34.92 13.92
C GLU A 1163 34.06 36.39 14.44
#